data_AF-A0AAE0RPC1-F1
#
_entry.id   AF-A0AAE0RPC1-F1
#
_cell.length_a   1.000
_cell.length_b   1.000
_cell.length_c   1.000
_cell.angle_alpha   90.00
_cell.angle_beta   90.00
_cell.angle_gamma   90.00
#
_symmetry.space_group_name_H-M   'P 1'
#
loop_
_entity.id
_entity.type
_entity.pdbx_description
1 polymer ?
#
loop_
_entity_poly.entity_id
_entity_poly.type
_entity_poly.pdbx_seq_one_letter_code
_entity_poly.pdbx_strand_id
1 'polypeptide(L)'
;MYFKDKNGQRIFLSGANMAWYRYCDDFGNNGYTHGETQFRSFLHDVSSHGGNSVRVWVHCEGIHSPHFDSHGMVASLQASGNAIDDMKKFLDLANYNKILVFFVLWNGAQPATNGLAGLILDGNKLNSYIGHLKQMVTSLKSHPALGGWEIMNEPQGIQTPYLEDHSGQHDCHNTKTMGGGWALKGPFNSNQYQKTIPMKQLQAFISKQAAAIHAADPAAQITASSDEYHVTDAFGKNYFSDLCLSDVGGGKLTFYQVHSYASPSTFDKNSPILTNSAHYNLEKPLVVGEFSQACSQGKSAQEMFQHVYNSGFAGAWSWQWYRNQECNGPWDQQCCEKDWNNCGDMFGPILGRVSFAQLTGSTDDDWVDRINHLWTVSLLVIFALVVSSSQFVGDPIHCWCPAEFTKAYIDYAKSYCWISNTYFIPMDDQIPKDIKTREDHELSYYQWIPLILLLMALFFKIPNIIWRMLNVSSGIHLERINQLTDSAQLGTPENRDETVRHIARYIDRWLRTNREYHRNFVVKIKQRLSNVFIFCMGKREGHFLIGLYLFIKVIYCIVCIGQFFLLDVFLSNNYGTYGFEVLKSLSQNLELKESPRFPRVTLCDFEIRQMNNILRWTVQCVLPINLFNEKIFTFLWFWLFVVTILTFLNLFSWWYYVLFQRNKHQFVKKHLILSEELKSGFEKKLARKFAAEYLRDDGIFVLRMIGKNSTTVILVDIIKELWRLYRDDPPGRRTNGVLETVSLRKESDI
;
A
#
# COMPACT_ATOMS: atom_id res chain seq x y z
N MET A 1 21.58 -16.83 11.27
CA MET A 1 20.81 -18.08 11.44
C MET A 1 19.36 -17.81 11.15
N TYR A 2 18.65 -18.74 10.51
CA TYR A 2 17.31 -18.48 9.97
C TYR A 2 16.38 -19.67 10.18
N PHE A 3 15.07 -19.40 10.19
CA PHE A 3 14.05 -20.43 10.10
C PHE A 3 14.09 -21.08 8.71
N LYS A 4 13.67 -22.34 8.66
CA LYS A 4 13.54 -23.10 7.42
C LYS A 4 12.14 -23.70 7.31
N ASP A 5 11.60 -23.71 6.10
CA ASP A 5 10.37 -24.43 5.79
C ASP A 5 10.62 -25.95 5.71
N LYS A 6 9.56 -26.74 5.48
CA LYS A 6 9.66 -28.20 5.32
C LYS A 6 10.53 -28.63 4.13
N ASN A 7 10.76 -27.73 3.16
CA ASN A 7 11.60 -27.96 1.99
C ASN A 7 13.04 -27.46 2.19
N GLY A 8 13.37 -26.95 3.38
CA GLY A 8 14.69 -26.40 3.72
C GLY A 8 14.93 -24.97 3.24
N GLN A 9 13.92 -24.29 2.67
CA GLN A 9 14.03 -22.89 2.25
C GLN A 9 14.01 -21.94 3.44
N ARG A 10 14.81 -20.88 3.37
CA ARG A 10 14.88 -19.84 4.39
C ARG A 10 13.52 -19.14 4.52
N ILE A 11 13.00 -19.07 5.74
CA ILE A 11 11.82 -18.26 6.10
C ILE A 11 12.29 -17.02 6.88
N PHE A 12 11.68 -15.89 6.58
CA PHE A 12 11.72 -14.68 7.42
C PHE A 12 10.32 -14.43 7.96
N LEU A 13 10.19 -14.30 9.28
CA LEU A 13 8.91 -14.02 9.93
C LEU A 13 8.62 -12.52 9.80
N SER A 14 7.72 -12.15 8.89
CA SER A 14 7.27 -10.76 8.71
C SER A 14 5.84 -10.62 9.17
N GLY A 15 5.55 -9.63 10.00
CA GLY A 15 4.21 -9.49 10.55
C GLY A 15 4.04 -8.40 11.59
N ALA A 16 3.02 -8.57 12.45
CA ALA A 16 2.66 -7.61 13.47
C ALA A 16 2.23 -8.30 14.77
N ASN A 17 2.37 -7.54 15.85
CA ASN A 17 1.72 -7.81 17.12
C ASN A 17 0.25 -7.39 17.01
N MET A 18 -0.67 -8.25 17.43
CA MET A 18 -2.06 -7.83 17.56
C MET A 18 -2.21 -6.75 18.64
N ALA A 19 -1.63 -6.86 19.84
CA ALA A 19 -1.25 -8.07 20.59
C ALA A 19 -2.45 -8.66 21.39
N TRP A 20 -3.57 -7.93 21.40
CA TRP A 20 -4.86 -8.32 21.96
C TRP A 20 -5.98 -7.53 21.28
N TYR A 21 -7.22 -8.00 21.39
CA TYR A 21 -8.43 -7.20 21.16
C TYR A 21 -9.02 -6.75 22.50
N ARG A 22 -9.24 -7.70 23.41
CA ARG A 22 -9.58 -7.48 24.82
C ARG A 22 -8.40 -7.94 25.67
N TYR A 23 -7.73 -6.97 26.29
CA TYR A 23 -6.54 -7.22 27.10
C TYR A 23 -6.78 -8.37 28.07
N CYS A 24 -6.09 -9.49 27.84
CA CYS A 24 -6.06 -10.68 28.68
C CYS A 24 -7.36 -11.49 28.79
N ASP A 25 -8.32 -11.24 27.88
CA ASP A 25 -9.62 -11.94 27.82
C ASP A 25 -10.05 -12.24 26.38
N ASP A 26 -9.08 -12.61 25.53
CA ASP A 26 -9.31 -12.94 24.11
C ASP A 26 -9.62 -14.43 23.87
N PHE A 27 -9.12 -15.33 24.71
CA PHE A 27 -9.30 -16.78 24.58
C PHE A 27 -9.91 -17.38 25.84
N GLY A 28 -11.04 -18.09 25.72
CA GLY A 28 -11.86 -18.49 26.88
C GLY A 28 -12.83 -17.38 27.30
N ASN A 29 -13.72 -17.67 28.24
CA ASN A 29 -14.76 -16.76 28.77
C ASN A 29 -15.63 -16.07 27.70
N ASN A 30 -15.82 -16.71 26.53
CA ASN A 30 -16.44 -16.14 25.33
C ASN A 30 -15.68 -14.94 24.70
N GLY A 31 -14.43 -14.68 25.10
CA GLY A 31 -13.58 -13.62 24.57
C GLY A 31 -13.46 -13.67 23.05
N TYR A 32 -13.19 -14.85 22.51
CA TYR A 32 -12.97 -15.04 21.08
C TYR A 32 -14.18 -14.64 20.24
N THR A 33 -15.38 -15.05 20.66
CA THR A 33 -16.63 -14.72 19.97
C THR A 33 -16.85 -13.20 19.88
N HIS A 34 -16.43 -12.44 20.89
CA HIS A 34 -16.54 -10.98 20.86
C HIS A 34 -15.50 -10.31 19.94
N GLY A 35 -14.33 -10.93 19.78
CA GLY A 35 -13.23 -10.43 18.96
C GLY A 35 -13.15 -11.03 17.55
N GLU A 36 -13.99 -12.01 17.19
CA GLU A 36 -13.84 -12.79 15.95
C GLU A 36 -13.76 -11.92 14.69
N THR A 37 -14.55 -10.85 14.63
CA THR A 37 -14.54 -9.92 13.49
C THR A 37 -13.20 -9.19 13.39
N GLN A 38 -12.64 -8.75 14.51
CA GLN A 38 -11.37 -8.05 14.59
C GLN A 38 -10.21 -9.00 14.31
N PHE A 39 -10.23 -10.22 14.85
CA PHE A 39 -9.26 -11.27 14.51
C PHE A 39 -9.24 -11.57 13.01
N ARG A 40 -10.41 -11.64 12.37
CA ARG A 40 -10.54 -11.83 10.92
C ARG A 40 -9.97 -10.67 10.12
N SER A 41 -10.29 -9.43 10.52
CA SER A 41 -9.72 -8.24 9.87
C SER A 41 -8.20 -8.21 10.02
N PHE A 42 -7.69 -8.45 11.23
CA PHE A 42 -6.26 -8.47 11.52
C PHE A 42 -5.51 -9.46 10.64
N LEU A 43 -5.94 -10.73 10.62
CA LEU A 43 -5.28 -11.78 9.85
C LEU A 43 -5.40 -11.53 8.34
N HIS A 44 -6.55 -11.03 7.87
CA HIS A 44 -6.72 -10.66 6.47
C HIS A 44 -5.80 -9.50 6.08
N ASP A 45 -5.69 -8.47 6.92
CA ASP A 45 -4.82 -7.33 6.69
C ASP A 45 -3.37 -7.78 6.64
N VAL A 46 -2.94 -8.61 7.60
CA VAL A 46 -1.58 -9.17 7.63
C VAL A 46 -1.26 -9.93 6.34
N SER A 47 -2.15 -10.82 5.91
CA SER A 47 -1.95 -11.66 4.73
C SER A 47 -1.98 -10.88 3.41
N SER A 48 -2.96 -9.97 3.26
CA SER A 48 -3.13 -9.16 2.04
C SER A 48 -1.96 -8.21 1.76
N HIS A 49 -1.18 -7.90 2.79
CA HIS A 49 0.01 -7.04 2.75
C HIS A 49 1.31 -7.87 2.80
N GLY A 50 1.24 -9.18 2.53
CA GLY A 50 2.44 -10.04 2.40
C GLY A 50 3.10 -10.43 3.73
N GLY A 51 2.49 -10.11 4.87
CA GLY A 51 2.87 -10.63 6.17
C GLY A 51 2.53 -12.12 6.27
N ASN A 52 3.32 -12.86 7.04
CA ASN A 52 3.24 -14.32 7.14
C ASN A 52 3.24 -14.83 8.59
N SER A 53 3.32 -13.94 9.58
CA SER A 53 3.34 -14.31 10.99
C SER A 53 2.68 -13.25 11.87
N VAL A 54 2.17 -13.65 13.04
CA VAL A 54 1.57 -12.73 14.02
C VAL A 54 1.89 -13.17 15.44
N ARG A 55 1.92 -12.19 16.36
CA ARG A 55 2.12 -12.40 17.79
C ARG A 55 0.89 -11.95 18.57
N VAL A 56 0.36 -12.83 19.43
CA VAL A 56 -0.90 -12.61 20.18
C VAL A 56 -0.77 -13.11 21.61
N TRP A 57 -1.26 -12.33 22.57
CA TRP A 57 -1.15 -12.63 24.01
C TRP A 57 -2.33 -13.44 24.53
N VAL A 58 -2.09 -14.26 25.55
CA VAL A 58 -3.08 -15.20 26.12
C VAL A 58 -3.44 -14.87 27.57
N HIS A 59 -2.52 -15.08 28.51
CA HIS A 59 -2.80 -14.91 29.95
C HIS A 59 -2.40 -13.52 30.48
N CYS A 60 -1.43 -12.87 29.84
CA CYS A 60 -0.80 -11.62 30.30
C CYS A 60 -0.34 -11.70 31.77
N GLU A 61 -0.91 -10.90 32.69
CA GLU A 61 -0.65 -10.90 34.12
C GLU A 61 -1.51 -11.91 34.91
N GLY A 62 -2.34 -12.72 34.24
CA GLY A 62 -3.16 -13.73 34.89
C GLY A 62 -4.47 -13.20 35.50
N ILE A 63 -5.06 -12.15 34.91
CA ILE A 63 -6.28 -11.50 35.44
C ILE A 63 -7.54 -12.36 35.19
N HIS A 64 -7.72 -12.84 33.96
CA HIS A 64 -8.91 -13.63 33.57
C HIS A 64 -8.58 -15.08 33.19
N SER A 65 -7.33 -15.33 32.77
CA SER A 65 -6.83 -16.64 32.40
C SER A 65 -5.37 -16.75 32.85
N PRO A 66 -4.93 -17.88 33.44
CA PRO A 66 -5.74 -19.03 33.80
C PRO A 66 -6.60 -18.76 35.05
N HIS A 67 -7.53 -19.67 35.36
CA HIS A 67 -8.39 -19.56 36.54
C HIS A 67 -7.68 -20.15 37.77
N PHE A 68 -7.50 -19.30 38.79
CA PHE A 68 -6.88 -19.66 40.06
C PHE A 68 -7.92 -20.02 41.12
N ASP A 69 -7.64 -21.03 41.94
CA ASP A 69 -8.44 -21.34 43.12
C ASP A 69 -8.14 -20.42 44.32
N SER A 70 -8.81 -20.64 45.45
CA SER A 70 -8.62 -19.83 46.66
C SER A 70 -7.23 -19.94 47.28
N HIS A 71 -6.43 -20.94 46.90
CA HIS A 71 -5.04 -21.13 47.36
C HIS A 71 -4.02 -20.56 46.35
N GLY A 72 -4.49 -20.04 45.21
CA GLY A 72 -3.66 -19.54 44.11
C GLY A 72 -3.03 -20.65 43.27
N MET A 73 -3.60 -21.86 43.29
CA MET A 73 -3.27 -22.94 42.36
C MET A 73 -4.10 -22.77 41.09
N VAL A 74 -3.59 -23.19 39.94
CA VAL A 74 -4.37 -23.19 38.70
C VAL A 74 -5.33 -24.37 38.71
N ALA A 75 -6.62 -24.08 38.66
CA ALA A 75 -7.68 -25.08 38.60
C ALA A 75 -8.10 -25.42 37.15
N SER A 76 -8.03 -24.43 36.25
CA SER A 76 -8.37 -24.56 34.83
C SER A 76 -7.76 -23.42 34.01
N LEU A 77 -7.73 -23.57 32.68
CA LEU A 77 -7.27 -22.52 31.76
C LEU A 77 -8.25 -21.33 31.66
N GLN A 78 -9.51 -21.52 32.05
CA GLN A 78 -10.55 -20.49 32.02
C GLN A 78 -11.63 -20.76 33.07
N ALA A 79 -12.37 -19.72 33.44
CA ALA A 79 -13.53 -19.83 34.33
C ALA A 79 -14.77 -20.38 33.60
N SER A 80 -14.94 -20.03 32.32
CA SER A 80 -16.05 -20.48 31.46
C SER A 80 -15.63 -20.55 29.99
N GLY A 81 -16.33 -21.32 29.15
CA GLY A 81 -15.97 -21.52 27.74
C GLY A 81 -14.82 -22.52 27.52
N ASN A 82 -14.28 -22.59 26.31
CA ASN A 82 -13.16 -23.49 25.95
C ASN A 82 -12.03 -22.73 25.25
N ALA A 83 -11.02 -22.30 26.01
CA ALA A 83 -9.88 -21.54 25.49
C ALA A 83 -9.10 -22.29 24.39
N ILE A 84 -8.98 -23.62 24.50
CA ILE A 84 -8.29 -24.42 23.48
C ILE A 84 -9.08 -24.41 22.17
N ASP A 85 -10.40 -24.50 22.20
CA ASP A 85 -11.22 -24.45 20.99
C ASP A 85 -11.23 -23.05 20.37
N ASP A 86 -11.21 -22.00 21.20
CA ASP A 86 -11.07 -20.62 20.72
C ASP A 86 -9.71 -20.40 20.03
N MET A 87 -8.62 -20.89 20.61
CA MET A 87 -7.30 -20.87 19.98
C MET A 87 -7.27 -21.68 18.68
N LYS A 88 -7.95 -22.84 18.61
CA LYS A 88 -8.10 -23.60 17.36
C LYS A 88 -8.82 -22.80 16.29
N LYS A 89 -9.94 -22.14 16.61
CA LYS A 89 -10.66 -21.28 15.65
C LYS A 89 -9.79 -20.14 15.14
N PHE A 90 -9.00 -19.52 16.01
CA PHE A 90 -8.05 -18.48 15.60
C PHE A 90 -6.98 -19.03 14.68
N LEU A 91 -6.43 -20.20 15.01
CA LEU A 91 -5.44 -20.89 14.19
C LEU A 91 -6.01 -21.34 12.84
N ASP A 92 -7.25 -21.84 12.78
CA ASP A 92 -7.94 -22.20 11.53
C ASP A 92 -8.07 -20.96 10.62
N LEU A 93 -8.43 -19.82 11.21
CA LEU A 93 -8.52 -18.54 10.52
C LEU A 93 -7.16 -18.05 10.03
N ALA A 94 -6.10 -18.23 10.82
CA ALA A 94 -4.72 -17.91 10.42
C ALA A 94 -4.24 -18.83 9.30
N ASN A 95 -4.54 -20.13 9.34
CA ASN A 95 -4.20 -21.09 8.30
C ASN A 95 -4.87 -20.77 6.97
N TYR A 96 -6.14 -20.37 7.01
CA TYR A 96 -6.85 -19.89 5.82
C TYR A 96 -6.12 -18.70 5.16
N ASN A 97 -5.55 -17.81 5.97
CA ASN A 97 -4.76 -16.66 5.52
C ASN A 97 -3.26 -16.94 5.34
N LYS A 98 -2.81 -18.20 5.51
CA LYS A 98 -1.40 -18.64 5.42
C LYS A 98 -0.47 -17.90 6.39
N ILE A 99 -0.94 -17.64 7.60
CA ILE A 99 -0.21 -16.94 8.67
C ILE A 99 0.21 -17.92 9.77
N LEU A 100 1.44 -17.77 10.26
CA LEU A 100 1.95 -18.45 11.45
C LEU A 100 1.63 -17.64 12.72
N VAL A 101 1.10 -18.28 13.75
CA VAL A 101 0.72 -17.64 15.02
C VAL A 101 1.73 -17.99 16.11
N PHE A 102 2.19 -16.97 16.83
CA PHE A 102 3.01 -17.09 18.03
C PHE A 102 2.19 -16.63 19.24
N PHE A 103 1.88 -17.58 20.12
CA PHE A 103 1.12 -17.31 21.35
C PHE A 103 2.06 -16.92 22.49
N VAL A 104 1.80 -15.76 23.10
CA VAL A 104 2.53 -15.25 24.27
C VAL A 104 1.75 -15.57 25.53
N LEU A 105 2.31 -16.37 26.41
CA LEU A 105 1.61 -16.82 27.61
C LEU A 105 1.48 -15.66 28.62
N TRP A 106 2.61 -15.09 29.06
CA TRP A 106 2.63 -14.14 30.18
C TRP A 106 3.18 -12.77 29.80
N ASN A 107 2.84 -11.74 30.58
CA ASN A 107 3.35 -10.38 30.43
C ASN A 107 4.14 -9.93 31.67
N GLY A 108 5.40 -9.53 31.46
CA GLY A 108 6.30 -8.98 32.47
C GLY A 108 6.52 -7.47 32.36
N ALA A 109 5.94 -6.80 31.34
CA ALA A 109 6.02 -5.34 31.19
C ALA A 109 5.11 -4.59 32.18
N GLN A 110 4.11 -5.26 32.75
CA GLN A 110 3.14 -4.74 33.71
C GLN A 110 3.30 -5.40 35.09
N PRO A 111 2.80 -4.78 36.18
CA PRO A 111 2.89 -5.37 37.52
C PRO A 111 2.25 -6.76 37.58
N ALA A 112 3.02 -7.75 38.05
CA ALA A 112 2.50 -9.09 38.23
C ALA A 112 1.35 -9.10 39.26
N THR A 113 0.23 -9.73 38.90
CA THR A 113 -0.85 -10.01 39.86
C THR A 113 -0.38 -11.02 40.91
N ASN A 114 -1.14 -11.15 42.00
CA ASN A 114 -0.87 -12.18 43.02
C ASN A 114 -0.83 -13.60 42.43
N GLY A 115 -1.62 -13.87 41.39
CA GLY A 115 -1.62 -15.15 40.68
C GLY A 115 -0.31 -15.39 39.96
N LEU A 116 0.08 -14.50 39.04
CA LEU A 116 1.33 -14.60 38.29
C LEU A 116 2.56 -14.59 39.21
N ALA A 117 2.63 -13.67 40.17
CA ALA A 117 3.73 -13.64 41.14
C ALA A 117 3.80 -14.95 41.95
N GLY A 118 2.65 -15.51 42.33
CA GLY A 118 2.58 -16.82 42.98
C GLY A 118 3.14 -17.96 42.12
N LEU A 119 2.84 -17.97 40.81
CA LEU A 119 3.42 -18.98 39.89
C LEU A 119 4.92 -18.80 39.69
N ILE A 120 5.44 -17.58 39.71
CA ILE A 120 6.87 -17.32 39.55
C ILE A 120 7.65 -17.72 40.81
N LEU A 121 7.09 -17.43 41.99
CA LEU A 121 7.79 -17.61 43.28
C LEU A 121 7.58 -19.00 43.92
N ASP A 122 6.49 -19.69 43.60
CA ASP A 122 6.14 -21.00 44.18
C ASP A 122 6.08 -22.08 43.09
N GLY A 123 7.05 -23.00 43.15
CA GLY A 123 7.15 -24.12 42.22
C GLY A 123 5.95 -25.08 42.25
N ASN A 124 5.24 -25.21 43.38
CA ASN A 124 4.05 -26.06 43.47
C ASN A 124 2.88 -25.43 42.71
N LYS A 125 2.72 -24.10 42.83
CA LYS A 125 1.73 -23.35 42.06
C LYS A 125 2.03 -23.42 40.57
N LEU A 126 3.30 -23.24 40.17
CA LEU A 126 3.70 -23.44 38.77
C LEU A 126 3.38 -24.83 38.25
N ASN A 127 3.66 -25.87 39.04
CA ASN A 127 3.38 -27.25 38.64
C ASN A 127 1.88 -27.51 38.41
N SER A 128 0.99 -26.82 39.15
CA SER A 128 -0.45 -26.88 38.88
C SER A 128 -0.83 -26.33 37.50
N TYR A 129 -0.13 -25.28 37.03
CA TYR A 129 -0.31 -24.76 35.67
C TYR A 129 0.28 -25.67 34.58
N ILE A 130 1.43 -26.31 34.84
CA ILE A 130 2.17 -27.11 33.85
C ILE A 130 1.31 -28.23 33.24
N GLY A 131 0.44 -28.87 34.02
CA GLY A 131 -0.48 -29.88 33.50
C GLY A 131 -1.42 -29.34 32.42
N HIS A 132 -2.00 -28.16 32.67
CA HIS A 132 -2.86 -27.47 31.73
C HIS A 132 -2.10 -26.94 30.51
N LEU A 133 -0.88 -26.42 30.70
CA LEU A 133 0.00 -26.01 29.61
C LEU A 133 0.30 -27.19 28.66
N LYS A 134 0.66 -28.36 29.20
CA LYS A 134 0.90 -29.57 28.39
C LYS A 134 -0.34 -30.01 27.61
N GLN A 135 -1.52 -29.91 28.21
CA GLN A 135 -2.78 -30.20 27.55
C GLN A 135 -3.03 -29.23 26.38
N MET A 136 -2.82 -27.93 26.59
CA MET A 136 -2.94 -26.90 25.56
C MET A 136 -1.99 -27.17 24.39
N VAL A 137 -0.70 -27.37 24.66
CA VAL A 137 0.31 -27.68 23.62
C VAL A 137 -0.03 -28.96 22.87
N THR A 138 -0.37 -30.04 23.59
CA THR A 138 -0.70 -31.33 22.96
C THR A 138 -1.93 -31.22 22.05
N SER A 139 -2.88 -30.35 22.39
CA SER A 139 -4.11 -30.15 21.63
C SER A 139 -3.91 -29.32 20.36
N LEU A 140 -2.83 -28.54 20.28
CA LEU A 140 -2.57 -27.56 19.21
C LEU A 140 -1.36 -27.92 18.34
N LYS A 141 -0.46 -28.80 18.79
CA LYS A 141 0.81 -29.12 18.11
C LYS A 141 0.69 -29.60 16.65
N SER A 142 -0.43 -30.21 16.29
CA SER A 142 -0.65 -30.70 14.92
C SER A 142 -1.15 -29.60 13.97
N HIS A 143 -1.47 -28.41 14.48
CA HIS A 143 -2.07 -27.35 13.68
C HIS A 143 -1.02 -26.64 12.81
N PRO A 144 -1.19 -26.55 11.48
CA PRO A 144 -0.17 -26.03 10.57
C PRO A 144 0.13 -24.54 10.73
N ALA A 145 -0.83 -23.74 11.20
CA ALA A 145 -0.63 -22.31 11.48
C ALA A 145 0.02 -22.02 12.85
N LEU A 146 0.27 -23.03 13.70
CA LEU A 146 0.96 -22.79 14.96
C LEU A 146 2.46 -22.56 14.66
N GLY A 147 2.91 -21.32 14.81
CA GLY A 147 4.31 -20.92 14.60
C GLY A 147 5.19 -21.22 15.81
N GLY A 148 4.69 -20.95 17.02
CA GLY A 148 5.43 -21.21 18.25
C GLY A 148 4.80 -20.61 19.50
N TRP A 149 5.56 -20.66 20.58
CA TRP A 149 5.18 -20.22 21.91
C TRP A 149 6.19 -19.24 22.46
N GLU A 150 5.71 -18.17 23.06
CA GLU A 150 6.52 -17.27 23.87
C GLU A 150 6.11 -17.39 25.32
N ILE A 151 7.07 -17.63 26.20
CA ILE A 151 6.74 -17.86 27.61
C ILE A 151 6.36 -16.55 28.29
N MET A 152 7.14 -15.49 28.11
CA MET A 152 6.88 -14.21 28.78
C MET A 152 7.38 -13.05 27.92
N ASN A 153 6.51 -12.05 27.77
CA ASN A 153 6.84 -10.75 27.23
C ASN A 153 7.64 -9.93 28.26
N GLU A 154 8.81 -9.40 27.90
CA GLU A 154 9.58 -8.43 28.70
C GLU A 154 9.69 -8.75 30.21
N PRO A 155 10.25 -9.91 30.61
CA PRO A 155 10.43 -10.28 32.02
C PRO A 155 11.23 -9.24 32.81
N GLN A 156 12.08 -8.44 32.14
CA GLN A 156 12.87 -7.38 32.73
C GLN A 156 12.02 -6.21 33.28
N GLY A 157 10.74 -6.10 32.91
CA GLY A 157 9.82 -5.09 33.46
C GLY A 157 9.49 -5.30 34.94
N ILE A 158 9.43 -6.56 35.38
CA ILE A 158 9.16 -6.97 36.78
C ILE A 158 10.42 -7.46 37.52
N GLN A 159 11.57 -7.52 36.85
CA GLN A 159 12.80 -8.00 37.48
C GLN A 159 13.30 -7.09 38.59
N THR A 160 14.05 -7.66 39.55
CA THR A 160 14.83 -6.89 40.52
C THR A 160 16.09 -6.34 39.85
N PRO A 161 16.18 -5.02 39.62
CA PRO A 161 17.37 -4.43 39.03
C PRO A 161 18.49 -4.32 40.07
N TYR A 162 19.74 -4.34 39.61
CA TYR A 162 20.92 -4.09 40.45
C TYR A 162 21.11 -5.08 41.62
N LEU A 163 20.66 -6.33 41.48
CA LEU A 163 20.81 -7.37 42.50
C LEU A 163 22.08 -8.19 42.26
N GLU A 164 22.95 -8.26 43.28
CA GLU A 164 24.07 -9.20 43.30
C GLU A 164 23.57 -10.59 43.71
N ASP A 165 23.60 -11.53 42.77
CA ASP A 165 23.26 -12.94 43.01
C ASP A 165 24.32 -13.86 42.40
N HIS A 166 25.16 -14.43 43.26
CA HIS A 166 26.24 -15.36 42.88
C HIS A 166 25.83 -16.84 43.04
N SER A 167 24.54 -17.13 43.20
CA SER A 167 24.04 -18.48 43.49
C SER A 167 23.93 -19.40 42.26
N GLY A 168 24.45 -18.99 41.10
CA GLY A 168 24.39 -19.72 39.84
C GLY A 168 25.73 -19.76 39.11
N GLN A 169 25.84 -20.63 38.12
CA GLN A 169 27.06 -20.72 37.31
C GLN A 169 27.20 -19.51 36.38
N HIS A 170 28.44 -19.11 36.10
CA HIS A 170 28.77 -18.08 35.10
C HIS A 170 27.98 -16.75 35.23
N ASP A 171 27.68 -16.33 36.46
CA ASP A 171 27.00 -15.07 36.77
C ASP A 171 25.59 -14.95 36.14
N CYS A 172 24.91 -16.08 35.93
CA CYS A 172 23.65 -16.16 35.20
C CYS A 172 22.46 -15.45 35.86
N HIS A 173 22.52 -15.11 37.14
CA HIS A 173 21.40 -14.52 37.89
C HIS A 173 21.63 -13.07 38.31
N ASN A 174 22.85 -12.57 38.11
CA ASN A 174 23.30 -11.31 38.64
C ASN A 174 22.86 -10.16 37.75
N THR A 175 22.08 -9.22 38.30
CA THR A 175 21.57 -8.04 37.58
C THR A 175 22.26 -6.75 38.01
N LYS A 176 23.41 -6.83 38.70
CA LYS A 176 24.16 -5.68 39.25
C LYS A 176 24.35 -4.51 38.27
N THR A 177 24.56 -4.80 36.99
CA THR A 177 24.79 -3.78 35.94
C THR A 177 23.59 -3.54 35.04
N MET A 178 22.46 -4.19 35.32
CA MET A 178 21.27 -4.14 34.48
C MET A 178 20.15 -3.30 35.10
N GLY A 179 19.49 -2.53 34.24
CA GLY A 179 18.29 -1.76 34.58
C GLY A 179 17.05 -2.65 34.76
N GLY A 180 15.87 -2.15 34.43
CA GLY A 180 14.61 -2.90 34.55
C GLY A 180 13.78 -2.55 35.79
N GLY A 181 12.78 -3.37 36.07
CA GLY A 181 11.86 -3.19 37.19
C GLY A 181 10.96 -1.96 37.05
N TRP A 182 10.67 -1.49 35.83
CA TRP A 182 9.89 -0.28 35.59
C TRP A 182 8.40 -0.46 35.88
N ALA A 183 7.88 -1.68 35.78
CA ALA A 183 6.46 -1.96 36.03
C ALA A 183 6.00 -1.42 37.39
N LEU A 184 6.91 -1.33 38.36
CA LEU A 184 6.63 -0.91 39.73
C LEU A 184 6.96 0.57 40.03
N LYS A 185 7.38 1.36 39.03
CA LYS A 185 7.87 2.76 39.19
C LYS A 185 6.88 3.86 38.76
N GLY A 186 5.60 3.55 38.56
CA GLY A 186 4.58 4.51 38.11
C GLY A 186 4.01 5.45 39.19
N PRO A 187 3.40 6.59 38.81
CA PRO A 187 2.88 7.63 39.72
C PRO A 187 1.62 7.22 40.53
N PHE A 188 1.15 5.97 40.38
CA PHE A 188 -0.10 5.45 40.96
C PHE A 188 0.09 4.32 41.98
N ASN A 189 1.26 4.17 42.61
CA ASN A 189 1.43 3.11 43.62
C ASN A 189 2.06 3.59 44.93
N SER A 190 1.18 3.92 45.88
CA SER A 190 1.46 4.12 47.30
C SER A 190 1.40 2.81 48.12
N ASN A 191 1.24 1.63 47.48
CA ASN A 191 1.16 0.36 48.19
C ASN A 191 2.49 -0.40 48.18
N GLN A 192 3.04 -0.53 49.37
CA GLN A 192 4.33 -1.14 49.77
C GLN A 192 4.50 -2.65 49.47
N TYR A 193 3.65 -3.25 48.61
CA TYR A 193 3.50 -4.71 48.49
C TYR A 193 3.78 -5.33 47.11
N GLN A 194 4.06 -4.56 46.06
CA GLN A 194 4.58 -5.15 44.81
C GLN A 194 6.10 -5.14 44.86
N LYS A 195 6.70 -6.32 45.09
CA LYS A 195 8.16 -6.53 45.06
C LYS A 195 8.59 -6.92 43.65
N THR A 196 9.71 -6.36 43.21
CA THR A 196 10.42 -6.87 42.03
C THR A 196 10.82 -8.34 42.24
N ILE A 197 11.02 -9.07 41.14
CA ILE A 197 11.32 -10.52 41.18
C ILE A 197 12.78 -10.77 40.77
N PRO A 198 13.55 -11.55 41.56
CA PRO A 198 14.93 -11.91 41.18
C PRO A 198 15.00 -12.65 39.84
N MET A 199 16.02 -12.35 39.03
CA MET A 199 16.21 -12.95 37.69
C MET A 199 16.21 -14.49 37.73
N LYS A 200 16.81 -15.09 38.77
CA LYS A 200 16.80 -16.54 38.98
C LYS A 200 15.39 -17.16 38.95
N GLN A 201 14.41 -16.49 39.56
CA GLN A 201 13.02 -16.97 39.61
C GLN A 201 12.34 -16.79 38.24
N LEU A 202 12.60 -15.68 37.54
CA LEU A 202 12.10 -15.47 36.18
C LEU A 202 12.66 -16.52 35.21
N GLN A 203 13.95 -16.82 35.28
CA GLN A 203 14.59 -17.86 34.49
C GLN A 203 14.03 -19.24 34.82
N ALA A 204 13.82 -19.56 36.11
CA ALA A 204 13.23 -20.83 36.53
C ALA A 204 11.80 -20.99 35.98
N PHE A 205 11.00 -19.92 36.06
CA PHE A 205 9.64 -19.87 35.53
C PHE A 205 9.60 -20.08 34.02
N ILE A 206 10.47 -19.38 33.27
CA ILE A 206 10.58 -19.53 31.81
C ILE A 206 11.05 -20.93 31.44
N SER A 207 12.14 -21.38 32.07
CA SER A 207 12.77 -22.65 31.78
C SER A 207 11.85 -23.85 32.04
N LYS A 208 11.13 -23.88 33.17
CA LYS A 208 10.25 -25.02 33.49
C LYS A 208 9.08 -25.14 32.52
N GLN A 209 8.54 -24.02 32.06
CA GLN A 209 7.49 -24.01 31.04
C GLN A 209 8.04 -24.40 29.67
N ALA A 210 9.21 -23.89 29.26
CA ALA A 210 9.86 -24.32 28.02
C ALA A 210 10.10 -25.84 27.99
N ALA A 211 10.60 -26.41 29.10
CA ALA A 211 10.76 -27.86 29.25
C ALA A 211 9.42 -28.61 29.16
N ALA A 212 8.34 -28.07 29.75
CA ALA A 212 7.02 -28.66 29.67
C ALA A 212 6.44 -28.64 28.24
N ILE A 213 6.64 -27.55 27.49
CA ILE A 213 6.23 -27.42 26.09
C ILE A 213 7.00 -28.43 25.23
N HIS A 214 8.33 -28.50 25.32
CA HIS A 214 9.12 -29.48 24.57
C HIS A 214 8.82 -30.93 24.94
N ALA A 215 8.44 -31.21 26.19
CA ALA A 215 7.98 -32.53 26.58
C ALA A 215 6.65 -32.92 25.91
N ALA A 216 5.78 -31.96 25.62
CA ALA A 216 4.49 -32.20 24.94
C ALA A 216 4.61 -32.17 23.40
N ASP A 217 5.50 -31.31 22.89
CA ASP A 217 5.84 -31.14 21.49
C ASP A 217 7.34 -30.83 21.32
N PRO A 218 8.17 -31.86 21.00
CA PRO A 218 9.61 -31.69 20.81
C PRO A 218 10.01 -30.78 19.65
N ALA A 219 9.11 -30.51 18.70
CA ALA A 219 9.38 -29.67 17.53
C ALA A 219 8.97 -28.19 17.74
N ALA A 220 8.34 -27.87 18.87
CA ALA A 220 7.82 -26.55 19.16
C ALA A 220 8.92 -25.48 19.13
N GLN A 221 8.64 -24.38 18.43
CA GLN A 221 9.45 -23.18 18.54
C GLN A 221 9.06 -22.44 19.84
N ILE A 222 10.06 -22.16 20.67
CA ILE A 222 9.91 -21.49 21.97
C ILE A 222 10.83 -20.27 22.03
N THR A 223 10.33 -19.16 22.57
CA THR A 223 11.08 -17.92 22.80
C THR A 223 10.66 -17.22 24.10
N ALA A 224 11.40 -16.17 24.46
CA ALA A 224 11.05 -15.17 25.46
C ALA A 224 11.60 -13.83 24.95
N SER A 225 10.83 -12.75 25.04
CA SER A 225 11.26 -11.45 24.53
C SER A 225 11.95 -10.62 25.61
N SER A 226 12.92 -9.80 25.23
CA SER A 226 13.57 -8.86 26.15
C SER A 226 14.21 -7.70 25.40
N ASP A 227 14.83 -6.76 26.11
CA ASP A 227 15.60 -5.68 25.50
C ASP A 227 16.95 -6.17 24.96
N GLU A 228 17.69 -5.28 24.29
CA GLU A 228 18.95 -5.63 23.63
C GLU A 228 20.03 -6.13 24.60
N TYR A 229 20.01 -5.71 25.87
CA TYR A 229 21.04 -6.01 26.86
C TYR A 229 20.84 -7.35 27.57
N HIS A 230 19.60 -7.86 27.62
CA HIS A 230 19.26 -9.09 28.34
C HIS A 230 19.32 -10.36 27.46
N VAL A 231 19.53 -10.19 26.15
CA VAL A 231 19.51 -11.30 25.16
C VAL A 231 20.90 -11.71 24.65
N THR A 232 21.97 -10.97 24.96
CA THR A 232 23.32 -11.24 24.43
C THR A 232 24.44 -10.96 25.43
N ASP A 233 25.51 -11.77 25.36
CA ASP A 233 26.76 -11.56 26.10
C ASP A 233 27.76 -10.64 25.35
N ALA A 234 27.45 -10.19 24.12
CA ALA A 234 28.35 -9.36 23.32
C ALA A 234 28.58 -7.97 23.92
N PHE A 235 27.53 -7.39 24.51
CA PHE A 235 27.54 -6.06 25.15
C PHE A 235 26.61 -5.96 26.36
N GLY A 236 26.07 -7.11 26.79
CA GLY A 236 25.16 -7.23 27.93
C GLY A 236 25.35 -8.59 28.60
N LYS A 237 24.24 -9.22 29.01
CA LYS A 237 24.23 -10.58 29.55
C LYS A 237 23.07 -11.36 28.93
N ASN A 238 23.35 -12.52 28.36
CA ASN A 238 22.31 -13.40 27.85
C ASN A 238 21.70 -14.25 28.98
N TYR A 239 20.68 -13.69 29.65
CA TYR A 239 19.97 -14.37 30.74
C TYR A 239 19.14 -15.57 30.26
N PHE A 240 18.89 -15.68 28.96
CA PHE A 240 18.06 -16.74 28.37
C PHE A 240 18.89 -17.74 27.55
N SER A 241 20.22 -17.75 27.74
CA SER A 241 21.11 -18.75 27.17
C SER A 241 20.78 -20.16 27.69
N ASP A 242 21.13 -21.18 26.91
CA ASP A 242 20.92 -22.56 27.33
C ASP A 242 21.66 -22.88 28.63
N LEU A 243 22.82 -22.27 28.83
CA LEU A 243 23.61 -22.37 30.06
C LEU A 243 22.81 -21.84 31.26
N CYS A 244 22.29 -20.62 31.18
CA CYS A 244 21.59 -20.00 32.30
C CYS A 244 20.23 -20.64 32.60
N LEU A 245 19.49 -21.07 31.59
CA LEU A 245 18.20 -21.75 31.80
C LEU A 245 18.38 -23.19 32.30
N SER A 246 19.48 -23.86 31.92
CA SER A 246 19.78 -25.21 32.42
C SER A 246 20.08 -25.23 33.91
N ASP A 247 20.61 -24.13 34.48
CA ASP A 247 20.93 -24.00 35.90
C ASP A 247 19.67 -24.03 36.80
N VAL A 248 18.50 -23.65 36.26
CA VAL A 248 17.28 -23.41 37.06
C VAL A 248 16.07 -24.26 36.68
N GLY A 249 16.02 -24.83 35.47
CA GLY A 249 14.89 -25.64 35.05
C GLY A 249 15.12 -26.60 33.87
N GLY A 250 16.25 -26.51 33.15
CA GLY A 250 16.62 -27.47 32.11
C GLY A 250 15.91 -27.30 30.75
N GLY A 251 15.03 -26.31 30.61
CA GLY A 251 14.32 -26.00 29.37
C GLY A 251 15.05 -24.96 28.55
N LYS A 252 14.91 -25.05 27.22
CA LYS A 252 15.71 -24.25 26.28
C LYS A 252 14.82 -23.47 25.32
N LEU A 253 15.25 -22.26 24.97
CA LEU A 253 14.62 -21.50 23.89
C LEU A 253 15.14 -22.00 22.53
N THR A 254 14.32 -21.87 21.49
CA THR A 254 14.70 -22.25 20.12
C THR A 254 15.23 -21.08 19.29
N PHE A 255 14.79 -19.86 19.62
CA PHE A 255 15.26 -18.61 19.02
C PHE A 255 15.18 -17.49 20.07
N TYR A 256 15.96 -16.43 19.86
CA TYR A 256 15.93 -15.23 20.69
C TYR A 256 15.01 -14.19 20.09
N GLN A 257 14.46 -13.33 20.94
CA GLN A 257 13.58 -12.25 20.53
C GLN A 257 13.97 -10.97 21.27
N VAL A 258 14.16 -9.89 20.51
CA VAL A 258 14.58 -8.58 21.03
C VAL A 258 13.56 -7.52 20.67
N HIS A 259 13.25 -6.64 21.62
CA HIS A 259 12.40 -5.48 21.42
C HIS A 259 13.25 -4.23 21.34
N SER A 260 12.84 -3.25 20.51
CA SER A 260 13.59 -2.00 20.40
C SER A 260 12.67 -0.83 20.12
N TYR A 261 12.79 0.17 20.98
CA TYR A 261 12.09 1.45 20.86
C TYR A 261 13.10 2.58 21.05
N ALA A 262 12.92 3.66 20.30
CA ALA A 262 13.78 4.81 20.44
C ALA A 262 13.34 5.64 21.67
N SER A 263 14.32 6.12 22.45
CA SER A 263 14.10 7.20 23.42
C SER A 263 13.70 8.50 22.68
N PRO A 264 13.11 9.52 23.32
CA PRO A 264 12.70 10.77 22.67
C PRO A 264 13.81 11.51 21.90
N SER A 265 15.08 11.07 21.97
CA SER A 265 16.22 11.68 21.29
C SER A 265 17.05 10.74 20.41
N THR A 266 17.37 9.51 20.84
CA THR A 266 18.16 8.53 20.03
C THR A 266 17.76 7.06 20.29
N PHE A 267 17.85 6.20 19.26
CA PHE A 267 17.88 4.74 19.48
C PHE A 267 19.15 4.38 20.26
N ASP A 268 19.10 3.30 21.04
CA ASP A 268 20.32 2.74 21.61
C ASP A 268 21.29 2.35 20.49
N LYS A 269 22.58 2.60 20.68
CA LYS A 269 23.64 2.25 19.70
C LYS A 269 23.64 0.77 19.34
N ASN A 270 23.15 -0.09 20.23
CA ASN A 270 23.05 -1.53 20.07
C ASN A 270 21.68 -1.98 19.53
N SER A 271 20.77 -1.05 19.20
CA SER A 271 19.44 -1.35 18.67
C SER A 271 19.53 -2.25 17.43
N PRO A 272 18.64 -3.24 17.27
CA PRO A 272 18.56 -4.06 16.06
C PRO A 272 18.13 -3.24 14.83
N ILE A 273 17.59 -2.03 15.02
CA ILE A 273 17.24 -1.08 13.96
C ILE A 273 18.47 -0.33 13.41
N LEU A 274 19.57 -0.31 14.17
CA LEU A 274 20.83 0.34 13.77
C LEU A 274 21.95 -0.66 13.47
N THR A 275 21.87 -1.87 14.02
CA THR A 275 22.93 -2.88 13.95
C THR A 275 22.53 -4.09 13.13
N ASN A 276 23.42 -5.08 13.02
CA ASN A 276 23.15 -6.35 12.33
C ASN A 276 23.02 -7.51 13.32
N SER A 277 22.45 -8.63 12.90
CA SER A 277 22.26 -9.77 13.81
C SER A 277 23.58 -10.38 14.30
N ALA A 278 24.67 -10.23 13.52
CA ALA A 278 25.99 -10.68 13.92
C ALA A 278 26.58 -9.88 15.09
N HIS A 279 26.16 -8.62 15.28
CA HIS A 279 26.53 -7.77 16.42
C HIS A 279 26.19 -8.41 17.77
N TYR A 280 25.10 -9.19 17.82
CA TYR A 280 24.65 -9.87 19.03
C TYR A 280 25.40 -11.18 19.29
N ASN A 281 26.21 -11.68 18.35
CA ASN A 281 27.00 -12.91 18.50
C ASN A 281 26.23 -14.10 19.13
N LEU A 282 25.01 -14.35 18.65
CA LEU A 282 24.14 -15.41 19.16
C LEU A 282 24.29 -16.70 18.36
N GLU A 283 23.94 -17.81 19.00
CA GLU A 283 23.96 -19.18 18.45
C GLU A 283 22.58 -19.68 17.98
N LYS A 284 21.55 -18.83 18.07
CA LYS A 284 20.18 -19.11 17.61
C LYS A 284 19.66 -17.98 16.73
N PRO A 285 18.62 -18.20 15.90
CA PRO A 285 17.96 -17.12 15.16
C PRO A 285 17.51 -16.00 16.12
N LEU A 286 17.58 -14.75 15.67
CA LEU A 286 17.16 -13.57 16.42
C LEU A 286 16.02 -12.86 15.67
N VAL A 287 14.88 -12.70 16.33
CA VAL A 287 13.70 -11.99 15.81
C VAL A 287 13.59 -10.63 16.49
N VAL A 288 13.30 -9.58 15.73
CA VAL A 288 12.92 -8.28 16.29
C VAL A 288 11.42 -8.34 16.59
N GLY A 289 11.09 -8.58 17.85
CA GLY A 289 9.74 -8.93 18.29
C GLY A 289 8.79 -7.74 18.40
N GLU A 290 9.33 -6.56 18.64
CA GLU A 290 8.59 -5.32 18.74
C GLU A 290 9.44 -4.12 18.31
N PHE A 291 8.83 -3.24 17.51
CA PHE A 291 9.29 -1.91 17.15
C PHE A 291 8.10 -1.11 16.59
N SER A 292 8.19 0.22 16.59
CA SER A 292 7.10 1.12 16.13
C SER A 292 7.70 2.32 15.39
N GLN A 293 7.10 2.75 14.28
CA GLN A 293 7.53 3.96 13.57
C GLN A 293 7.30 5.22 14.42
N ALA A 294 6.27 5.26 15.24
CA ALA A 294 6.00 6.38 16.12
C ALA A 294 7.10 6.58 17.18
N CYS A 295 7.84 5.50 17.51
CA CYS A 295 9.00 5.52 18.39
C CYS A 295 10.29 5.11 17.66
N SER A 296 10.54 5.74 16.51
CA SER A 296 11.67 5.42 15.60
C SER A 296 12.54 6.60 15.17
N GLN A 297 12.28 7.81 15.70
CA GLN A 297 12.94 9.05 15.25
C GLN A 297 12.80 9.34 13.75
N GLY A 298 11.59 9.12 13.23
CA GLY A 298 11.26 9.45 11.85
C GLY A 298 11.74 8.42 10.84
N LYS A 299 12.25 7.26 11.28
CA LYS A 299 12.42 6.10 10.39
C LYS A 299 11.06 5.50 10.07
N SER A 300 10.76 5.35 8.80
CA SER A 300 9.53 4.66 8.40
C SER A 300 9.55 3.19 8.84
N ALA A 301 8.37 2.62 9.06
CA ALA A 301 8.21 1.19 9.31
C ALA A 301 8.89 0.37 8.20
N GLN A 302 8.76 0.81 6.95
CA GLN A 302 9.41 0.19 5.78
C GLN A 302 10.94 0.17 5.91
N GLU A 303 11.58 1.28 6.28
CA GLU A 303 13.04 1.33 6.48
C GLU A 303 13.48 0.37 7.57
N MET A 304 12.71 0.26 8.66
CA MET A 304 13.02 -0.65 9.75
C MET A 304 12.86 -2.12 9.34
N PHE A 305 11.74 -2.49 8.70
CA PHE A 305 11.55 -3.85 8.16
C PHE A 305 12.65 -4.22 7.16
N GLN A 306 12.99 -3.31 6.24
CA GLN A 306 14.02 -3.54 5.22
C GLN A 306 15.40 -3.71 5.84
N HIS A 307 15.75 -2.87 6.83
CA HIS A 307 17.01 -2.98 7.56
C HIS A 307 17.09 -4.32 8.29
N VAL A 308 16.06 -4.69 9.04
CA VAL A 308 16.03 -5.96 9.79
C VAL A 308 16.13 -7.17 8.85
N TYR A 309 15.44 -7.14 7.71
CA TYR A 309 15.51 -8.20 6.70
C TYR A 309 16.93 -8.35 6.10
N ASN A 310 17.54 -7.23 5.71
CA ASN A 310 18.86 -7.22 5.07
C ASN A 310 20.00 -7.50 6.06
N SER A 311 19.84 -7.12 7.31
CA SER A 311 20.88 -7.20 8.35
C SER A 311 20.96 -8.55 9.06
N GLY A 312 20.33 -9.58 8.48
CA GLY A 312 20.53 -10.97 8.86
C GLY A 312 19.71 -11.45 10.06
N PHE A 313 18.69 -10.70 10.48
CA PHE A 313 17.72 -11.17 11.46
C PHE A 313 16.77 -12.22 10.84
N ALA A 314 16.07 -12.95 11.70
CA ALA A 314 15.19 -14.05 11.31
C ALA A 314 13.71 -13.65 11.22
N GLY A 315 13.34 -12.48 11.74
CA GLY A 315 11.99 -11.95 11.68
C GLY A 315 11.86 -10.54 12.25
N ALA A 316 10.72 -9.92 11.98
CA ALA A 316 10.34 -8.58 12.40
C ALA A 316 8.82 -8.53 12.64
N TRP A 317 8.41 -8.08 13.83
CA TRP A 317 7.00 -7.82 14.17
C TRP A 317 6.81 -6.39 14.68
N SER A 318 5.95 -5.62 14.00
CA SER A 318 5.63 -4.26 14.42
C SER A 318 4.69 -4.22 15.62
N TRP A 319 4.71 -3.14 16.39
CA TRP A 319 3.84 -2.88 17.55
C TRP A 319 2.94 -1.66 17.30
N GLN A 320 1.60 -1.76 17.34
CA GLN A 320 0.74 -2.95 17.29
C GLN A 320 -0.48 -2.65 16.40
N TRP A 321 -1.25 -3.67 16.00
CA TRP A 321 -2.34 -3.52 15.02
C TRP A 321 -3.62 -2.90 15.59
N TYR A 322 -4.08 -3.32 16.77
CA TYR A 322 -5.38 -2.88 17.31
C TYR A 322 -5.26 -1.68 18.27
N ARG A 323 -6.16 -0.69 18.17
CA ARG A 323 -6.20 0.50 19.04
C ARG A 323 -7.48 0.51 19.89
N ASN A 324 -7.37 0.09 21.15
CA ASN A 324 -8.35 0.42 22.20
C ASN A 324 -7.82 1.57 23.09
N GLN A 325 -8.72 2.23 23.83
CA GLN A 325 -8.54 3.45 24.62
C GLN A 325 -7.50 3.39 25.78
N GLU A 326 -6.60 2.40 25.79
CA GLU A 326 -5.65 2.13 26.88
C GLU A 326 -4.21 2.52 26.54
N CYS A 327 -3.95 3.30 25.49
CA CYS A 327 -2.72 4.09 25.40
C CYS A 327 -2.80 5.24 26.44
N ASN A 328 -2.89 4.92 27.75
CA ASN A 328 -3.05 5.89 28.85
C ASN A 328 -1.72 6.15 29.58
N GLY A 329 -0.64 5.45 29.20
CA GLY A 329 0.71 5.74 29.62
C GLY A 329 1.31 6.93 28.82
N PRO A 330 2.09 7.82 29.45
CA PRO A 330 2.74 8.94 28.75
C PRO A 330 3.71 8.48 27.65
N TRP A 331 4.26 7.27 27.75
CA TRP A 331 5.11 6.65 26.73
C TRP A 331 4.29 5.91 25.65
N ASP A 332 3.23 5.19 26.03
CA ASP A 332 2.38 4.44 25.10
C ASP A 332 1.60 5.34 24.14
N GLN A 333 1.23 6.57 24.57
CA GLN A 333 0.60 7.55 23.69
C GLN A 333 1.47 7.99 22.51
N GLN A 334 2.79 7.98 22.68
CA GLN A 334 3.73 8.36 21.63
C GLN A 334 3.99 7.23 20.64
N CYS A 335 3.91 5.95 21.06
CA CYS A 335 4.28 4.80 20.23
C CYS A 335 3.12 4.09 19.51
N CYS A 336 1.84 4.39 19.83
CA CYS A 336 0.66 3.75 19.22
C CYS A 336 0.39 4.28 17.78
N GLU A 337 0.71 3.50 16.72
CA GLU A 337 0.57 3.93 15.30
C GLU A 337 -0.54 3.21 14.49
N LYS A 338 -0.94 3.82 13.36
CA LYS A 338 -1.73 3.23 12.25
C LYS A 338 -0.79 2.77 11.11
N ASP A 339 0.14 1.87 11.38
CA ASP A 339 1.24 1.60 10.44
C ASP A 339 0.92 0.64 9.30
N TRP A 340 -0.17 -0.12 9.39
CA TRP A 340 -0.35 -1.27 8.49
C TRP A 340 -0.51 -0.91 7.00
N ASN A 341 -1.06 0.27 6.69
CA ASN A 341 -1.21 0.73 5.31
C ASN A 341 0.13 0.96 4.59
N ASN A 342 1.27 1.03 5.32
CA ASN A 342 2.59 1.27 4.75
C ASN A 342 3.47 0.01 4.68
N CYS A 343 3.13 -1.07 5.41
CA CYS A 343 3.94 -2.29 5.48
C CYS A 343 3.68 -3.26 4.32
N GLY A 344 2.52 -3.19 3.65
CA GLY A 344 2.20 -4.09 2.53
C GLY A 344 2.96 -3.85 1.23
N ASP A 345 3.69 -2.75 1.16
CA ASP A 345 4.55 -2.41 0.03
C ASP A 345 5.94 -3.09 0.12
N MET A 346 6.11 -4.10 0.97
CA MET A 346 7.37 -4.81 1.19
C MET A 346 7.88 -5.59 -0.06
N PHE A 347 7.04 -5.78 -1.09
CA PHE A 347 7.45 -6.35 -2.39
C PHE A 347 7.31 -5.41 -3.58
N GLY A 348 6.98 -4.13 -3.34
CA GLY A 348 6.84 -3.14 -4.38
C GLY A 348 7.55 -1.87 -3.96
N PRO A 349 8.86 -1.71 -4.20
CA PRO A 349 9.42 -0.39 -4.07
C PRO A 349 8.63 0.55 -5.01
N ILE A 350 8.21 1.71 -4.49
CA ILE A 350 8.06 3.00 -5.21
C ILE A 350 6.63 3.52 -5.54
N LEU A 351 5.51 2.90 -5.09
CA LEU A 351 4.14 3.38 -5.47
C LEU A 351 3.10 3.59 -4.34
N GLY A 352 3.46 3.42 -3.07
CA GLY A 352 2.54 3.23 -1.93
C GLY A 352 1.55 4.33 -1.53
N ARG A 353 1.69 5.58 -2.00
CA ARG A 353 0.65 6.61 -1.78
C ARG A 353 -0.38 6.70 -2.91
N VAL A 354 -0.29 5.83 -3.91
CA VAL A 354 -1.39 5.61 -4.85
C VAL A 354 -1.72 4.13 -4.77
N SER A 355 -2.78 3.78 -4.04
CA SER A 355 -3.30 2.42 -3.99
C SER A 355 -3.28 1.84 -5.40
N PHE A 356 -2.67 0.67 -5.62
CA PHE A 356 -2.71 0.04 -6.94
C PHE A 356 -4.14 -0.18 -7.43
N ALA A 357 -5.13 -0.26 -6.53
CA ALA A 357 -6.57 -0.27 -6.85
C ALA A 357 -7.14 1.12 -7.25
N GLN A 358 -6.46 2.21 -6.90
CA GLN A 358 -6.72 3.56 -7.43
C GLN A 358 -5.91 3.85 -8.70
N LEU A 359 -4.79 3.15 -8.92
CA LEU A 359 -4.04 3.11 -10.17
C LEU A 359 -4.60 2.11 -11.18
N THR A 360 -5.45 1.14 -10.79
CA THR A 360 -6.27 0.44 -11.77
C THR A 360 -7.27 1.45 -12.28
N GLY A 361 -6.96 2.03 -13.45
CA GLY A 361 -7.87 2.93 -14.14
C GLY A 361 -9.28 2.34 -14.12
N SER A 362 -10.27 3.20 -13.84
CA SER A 362 -11.67 2.80 -13.90
C SER A 362 -11.92 2.12 -15.25
N THR A 363 -12.62 0.99 -15.24
CA THR A 363 -12.82 0.17 -16.44
C THR A 363 -13.75 0.84 -17.47
N ASP A 364 -14.18 2.08 -17.24
CA ASP A 364 -15.07 2.84 -18.12
C ASP A 364 -14.36 3.58 -19.27
N ASP A 365 -13.05 3.37 -19.48
CA ASP A 365 -12.25 4.02 -20.53
C ASP A 365 -11.32 3.07 -21.33
N ASP A 366 -10.73 3.58 -22.41
CA ASP A 366 -9.87 2.83 -23.34
C ASP A 366 -8.42 2.77 -22.85
N TRP A 367 -7.64 1.78 -23.30
CA TRP A 367 -6.25 1.62 -22.84
C TRP A 367 -5.37 2.84 -23.15
N VAL A 368 -5.64 3.54 -24.26
CA VAL A 368 -4.96 4.80 -24.61
C VAL A 368 -5.34 5.94 -23.68
N ASP A 369 -6.59 5.97 -23.16
CA ASP A 369 -6.98 6.95 -22.14
C ASP A 369 -6.18 6.72 -20.86
N ARG A 370 -6.03 5.46 -20.44
CA ARG A 370 -5.23 5.08 -19.27
C ARG A 370 -3.77 5.48 -19.43
N ILE A 371 -3.21 5.38 -20.63
CA ILE A 371 -1.84 5.89 -20.86
C ILE A 371 -1.74 7.39 -20.54
N ASN A 372 -2.76 8.17 -20.89
CA ASN A 372 -2.78 9.61 -20.61
C ASN A 372 -2.99 9.93 -19.11
N HIS A 373 -4.16 9.60 -18.55
CA HIS A 373 -4.56 10.11 -17.23
C HIS A 373 -4.10 9.26 -16.04
N LEU A 374 -3.53 8.09 -16.31
CA LEU A 374 -3.03 7.17 -15.29
C LEU A 374 -1.51 7.00 -15.44
N TRP A 375 -1.03 6.36 -16.51
CA TRP A 375 0.40 6.03 -16.61
C TRP A 375 1.29 7.26 -16.73
N THR A 376 0.91 8.24 -17.56
CA THR A 376 1.68 9.48 -17.70
C THR A 376 1.62 10.32 -16.42
N VAL A 377 0.47 10.34 -15.72
CA VAL A 377 0.31 11.02 -14.42
C VAL A 377 1.22 10.37 -13.37
N SER A 378 1.20 9.04 -13.24
CA SER A 378 2.04 8.30 -12.31
C SER A 378 3.53 8.52 -12.61
N LEU A 379 3.92 8.46 -13.88
CA LEU A 379 5.28 8.72 -14.32
C LEU A 379 5.74 10.13 -13.92
N LEU A 380 4.92 11.15 -14.18
CA LEU A 380 5.24 12.54 -13.84
C LEU A 380 5.32 12.77 -12.33
N VAL A 381 4.43 12.16 -11.55
CA VAL A 381 4.47 12.19 -10.07
C VAL A 381 5.73 11.50 -9.55
N ILE A 382 6.11 10.35 -10.10
CA ILE A 382 7.36 9.66 -9.73
C ILE A 382 8.56 10.56 -10.02
N PHE A 383 8.64 11.19 -11.20
CA PHE A 383 9.73 12.12 -11.48
C PHE A 383 9.73 13.34 -10.57
N ALA A 384 8.56 13.90 -10.22
CA ALA A 384 8.46 14.98 -9.25
C ALA A 384 9.01 14.58 -7.88
N LEU A 385 8.70 13.36 -7.42
CA LEU A 385 9.21 12.82 -6.15
C LEU A 385 10.73 12.56 -6.21
N VAL A 386 11.23 11.98 -7.30
CA VAL A 386 12.66 11.72 -7.48
C VAL A 386 13.44 13.04 -7.43
N VAL A 387 13.02 14.04 -8.22
CA VAL A 387 13.67 15.36 -8.23
C VAL A 387 13.56 16.03 -6.87
N SER A 388 12.40 15.97 -6.20
CA SER A 388 12.24 16.54 -4.84
C SER A 388 13.17 15.85 -3.84
N SER A 389 13.26 14.52 -3.86
CA SER A 389 14.13 13.80 -2.93
C SER A 389 15.60 14.20 -3.09
N SER A 390 16.05 14.43 -4.33
CA SER A 390 17.41 14.93 -4.61
C SER A 390 17.66 16.37 -4.15
N GLN A 391 16.61 17.15 -3.84
CA GLN A 391 16.74 18.48 -3.25
C GLN A 391 16.87 18.43 -1.71
N PHE A 392 16.43 17.34 -1.07
CA PHE A 392 16.45 17.18 0.39
C PHE A 392 17.53 16.20 0.89
N VAL A 393 18.05 15.33 0.02
CA VAL A 393 19.07 14.34 0.35
C VAL A 393 20.42 14.80 -0.22
N GLY A 394 21.27 15.38 0.64
CA GLY A 394 22.61 15.86 0.29
C GLY A 394 22.69 17.38 0.06
N ASP A 395 23.87 17.86 -0.34
CA ASP A 395 24.09 19.27 -0.73
C ASP A 395 23.62 19.46 -2.19
N PRO A 396 22.58 20.28 -2.48
CA PRO A 396 22.05 20.44 -3.84
C PRO A 396 22.97 21.23 -4.78
N ILE A 397 23.91 22.01 -4.20
CA ILE A 397 24.87 22.83 -4.91
C ILE A 397 26.22 22.83 -4.19
N HIS A 398 27.31 22.74 -4.95
CA HIS A 398 28.67 22.84 -4.43
C HIS A 398 29.40 24.02 -5.08
N CYS A 399 29.82 25.00 -4.29
CA CYS A 399 30.49 26.20 -4.80
C CYS A 399 31.99 26.22 -4.46
N TRP A 400 32.78 26.70 -5.42
CA TRP A 400 34.21 26.98 -5.30
C TRP A 400 34.41 28.37 -4.69
N CYS A 401 34.46 28.42 -3.35
CA CYS A 401 34.65 29.65 -2.59
C CYS A 401 36.16 29.98 -2.42
N PRO A 402 36.53 31.27 -2.30
CA PRO A 402 37.91 31.68 -2.00
C PRO A 402 38.43 31.09 -0.68
N ALA A 403 39.74 30.85 -0.58
CA ALA A 403 40.37 30.24 0.61
C ALA A 403 40.24 31.08 1.90
N GLU A 404 39.97 32.37 1.77
CA GLU A 404 39.75 33.32 2.87
C GLU A 404 38.40 33.12 3.58
N PHE A 405 37.47 32.40 2.95
CA PHE A 405 36.13 32.20 3.50
C PHE A 405 36.17 31.19 4.65
N THR A 406 35.67 31.61 5.81
CA THR A 406 35.41 30.68 6.92
C THR A 406 34.31 29.70 6.54
N LYS A 407 34.23 28.55 7.24
CA LYS A 407 33.18 27.54 7.00
C LYS A 407 31.77 28.13 7.02
N ALA A 408 31.49 29.07 7.94
CA ALA A 408 30.20 29.75 8.01
C ALA A 408 29.90 30.61 6.77
N TYR A 409 30.91 31.24 6.16
CA TYR A 409 30.75 32.00 4.93
C TYR A 409 30.55 31.11 3.71
N ILE A 410 31.18 29.92 3.69
CA ILE A 410 30.94 28.91 2.66
C ILE A 410 29.49 28.40 2.72
N ASP A 411 29.00 28.08 3.91
CA ASP A 411 27.63 27.60 4.10
C ASP A 411 26.59 28.68 3.75
N TYR A 412 26.89 29.96 4.05
CA TYR A 412 26.08 31.10 3.60
C TYR A 412 26.09 31.25 2.08
N ALA A 413 27.27 31.22 1.43
CA ALA A 413 27.39 31.36 -0.02
C ALA A 413 26.67 30.21 -0.75
N LYS A 414 26.80 28.97 -0.28
CA LYS A 414 26.04 27.82 -0.81
C LYS A 414 24.52 28.05 -0.73
N SER A 415 24.03 28.46 0.44
CA SER A 415 22.60 28.70 0.66
C SER A 415 22.08 29.86 -0.18
N TYR A 416 22.84 30.96 -0.25
CA TYR A 416 22.50 32.13 -1.06
C TYR A 416 22.47 31.78 -2.55
N CYS A 417 23.48 31.08 -3.06
CA CYS A 417 23.56 30.66 -4.46
C CYS A 417 22.54 29.58 -4.84
N TRP A 418 22.02 28.82 -3.87
CA TRP A 418 20.93 27.89 -4.10
C TRP A 418 19.58 28.61 -4.23
N ILE A 419 19.34 29.61 -3.38
CA ILE A 419 18.09 30.38 -3.33
C ILE A 419 18.05 31.42 -4.47
N SER A 420 19.17 32.06 -4.74
CA SER A 420 19.33 33.01 -5.84
C SER A 420 19.51 32.25 -7.16
N ASN A 421 19.16 32.90 -8.27
CA ASN A 421 19.40 32.31 -9.59
C ASN A 421 20.91 32.25 -9.87
N THR A 422 21.31 31.27 -10.68
CA THR A 422 22.68 31.15 -11.20
C THR A 422 22.66 31.26 -12.72
N TYR A 423 23.75 31.72 -13.35
CA TYR A 423 23.82 31.88 -14.81
C TYR A 423 24.89 30.97 -15.41
N PHE A 424 24.73 30.63 -16.69
CA PHE A 424 25.68 29.78 -17.42
C PHE A 424 26.38 30.58 -18.52
N ILE A 425 27.71 30.47 -18.55
CA ILE A 425 28.58 31.00 -19.59
C ILE A 425 29.56 29.88 -19.95
N PRO A 426 29.77 29.59 -21.26
CA PRO A 426 30.79 28.64 -21.68
C PRO A 426 32.17 28.99 -21.11
N MET A 427 32.97 27.98 -20.76
CA MET A 427 34.30 28.20 -20.17
C MET A 427 35.28 28.94 -21.10
N ASP A 428 35.04 28.89 -22.40
CA ASP A 428 35.86 29.57 -23.41
C ASP A 428 35.53 31.09 -23.51
N ASP A 429 34.39 31.52 -22.96
CA ASP A 429 33.92 32.89 -23.04
C ASP A 429 34.29 33.71 -21.79
N GLN A 430 34.60 35.00 -21.97
CA GLN A 430 34.86 35.91 -20.84
C GLN A 430 33.56 36.30 -20.13
N ILE A 431 33.58 36.31 -18.80
CA ILE A 431 32.43 36.77 -17.99
C ILE A 431 32.16 38.26 -18.30
N PRO A 432 30.97 38.62 -18.83
CA PRO A 432 30.60 39.99 -19.17
C PRO A 432 30.74 40.92 -17.96
N LYS A 433 31.20 42.16 -18.17
CA LYS A 433 31.26 43.17 -17.10
C LYS A 433 29.90 43.81 -16.80
N ASP A 434 29.01 43.80 -17.78
CA ASP A 434 27.66 44.31 -17.65
C ASP A 434 26.77 43.31 -16.88
N ILE A 435 26.10 43.79 -15.84
CA ILE A 435 25.31 42.96 -14.92
C ILE A 435 24.02 42.49 -15.58
N LYS A 436 23.38 43.34 -16.39
CA LYS A 436 22.13 43.00 -17.09
C LYS A 436 22.33 41.82 -18.03
N THR A 437 23.46 41.81 -18.74
CA THR A 437 23.84 40.70 -19.60
C THR A 437 24.01 39.38 -18.82
N ARG A 438 24.42 39.41 -17.54
CA ARG A 438 24.50 38.22 -16.68
C ARG A 438 23.11 37.76 -16.21
N GLU A 439 22.27 38.71 -15.81
CA GLU A 439 20.88 38.47 -15.39
C GLU A 439 20.05 37.83 -16.52
N ASP A 440 20.26 38.24 -17.77
CA ASP A 440 19.57 37.67 -18.95
C ASP A 440 19.90 36.17 -19.18
N HIS A 441 21.01 35.67 -18.64
CA HIS A 441 21.45 34.27 -18.75
C HIS A 441 21.17 33.45 -17.48
N GLU A 442 20.37 33.99 -16.55
CA GLU A 442 19.99 33.30 -15.32
C GLU A 442 19.07 32.10 -15.55
N LEU A 443 19.36 31.04 -14.82
CA LEU A 443 18.60 29.80 -14.79
C LEU A 443 17.73 29.81 -13.53
N SER A 444 16.43 30.01 -13.70
CA SER A 444 15.45 29.96 -12.60
C SER A 444 14.68 28.64 -12.55
N TYR A 445 14.78 27.80 -13.59
CA TYR A 445 13.87 26.68 -13.79
C TYR A 445 14.07 25.53 -12.76
N TYR A 446 15.28 25.24 -12.29
CA TYR A 446 15.54 24.03 -11.50
C TYR A 446 14.81 23.98 -10.14
N GLN A 447 14.50 25.14 -9.56
CA GLN A 447 13.72 25.25 -8.31
C GLN A 447 12.25 24.85 -8.53
N TRP A 448 11.71 25.07 -9.72
CA TRP A 448 10.28 24.86 -10.04
C TRP A 448 9.98 23.52 -10.71
N ILE A 449 11.01 22.73 -11.06
CA ILE A 449 10.83 21.44 -11.76
C ILE A 449 9.82 20.52 -11.07
N PRO A 450 9.88 20.26 -9.74
CA PRO A 450 8.91 19.37 -9.10
C PRO A 450 7.47 19.88 -9.22
N LEU A 451 7.27 21.19 -9.05
CA LEU A 451 5.95 21.81 -9.13
C LEU A 451 5.38 21.74 -10.55
N ILE A 452 6.22 21.87 -11.56
CA ILE A 452 5.80 21.79 -12.96
C ILE A 452 5.50 20.36 -13.37
N LEU A 453 6.29 19.38 -12.95
CA LEU A 453 5.96 17.97 -13.17
C LEU A 453 4.59 17.61 -12.56
N LEU A 454 4.27 18.14 -11.38
CA LEU A 454 2.94 17.99 -10.77
C LEU A 454 1.83 18.75 -11.53
N LEU A 455 2.11 19.95 -12.04
CA LEU A 455 1.17 20.70 -12.87
C LEU A 455 0.86 19.98 -14.19
N MET A 456 1.90 19.43 -14.83
CA MET A 456 1.76 18.60 -16.03
C MET A 456 0.90 17.36 -15.73
N ALA A 457 1.16 16.70 -14.59
CA ALA A 457 0.37 15.55 -14.14
C ALA A 457 -1.10 15.93 -13.92
N LEU A 458 -1.37 17.11 -13.33
CA LEU A 458 -2.72 17.63 -13.16
C LEU A 458 -3.42 17.82 -14.52
N PHE A 459 -2.76 18.44 -15.50
CA PHE A 459 -3.33 18.64 -16.84
C PHE A 459 -3.67 17.33 -17.55
N PHE A 460 -2.87 16.27 -17.39
CA PHE A 460 -3.22 14.93 -17.90
C PHE A 460 -4.40 14.28 -17.17
N LYS A 461 -4.64 14.64 -15.90
CA LYS A 461 -5.75 14.10 -15.10
C LYS A 461 -7.09 14.79 -15.35
N ILE A 462 -7.09 16.09 -15.68
CA ILE A 462 -8.31 16.89 -15.89
C ILE A 462 -9.32 16.25 -16.85
N PRO A 463 -8.95 15.72 -18.04
CA PRO A 463 -9.94 15.17 -18.98
C PRO A 463 -10.70 13.97 -18.39
N ASN A 464 -10.04 13.13 -17.59
CA ASN A 464 -10.68 12.01 -16.88
C ASN A 464 -11.64 12.50 -15.78
N ILE A 465 -11.28 13.56 -15.05
CA ILE A 465 -12.17 14.18 -14.05
C ILE A 465 -13.43 14.72 -14.72
N ILE A 466 -13.28 15.44 -15.85
CA ILE A 466 -14.41 15.97 -16.63
C ILE A 466 -15.29 14.82 -17.15
N TRP A 467 -14.69 13.75 -17.68
CA TRP A 467 -15.43 12.56 -18.12
C TRP A 467 -16.29 11.99 -17.00
N ARG A 468 -15.71 11.74 -15.82
CA ARG A 468 -16.45 11.15 -14.68
C ARG A 468 -17.59 12.05 -14.21
N MET A 469 -17.35 13.36 -14.08
CA MET A 469 -18.39 14.30 -13.67
C MET A 469 -19.55 14.36 -14.65
N LEU A 470 -19.26 14.38 -15.96
CA LEU A 470 -20.29 14.51 -16.99
C LEU A 470 -20.95 13.17 -17.33
N ASN A 471 -20.27 12.04 -17.17
CA ASN A 471 -20.83 10.70 -17.39
C ASN A 471 -21.98 10.39 -16.41
N VAL A 472 -21.91 10.87 -15.16
CA VAL A 472 -23.02 10.74 -14.19
C VAL A 472 -24.32 11.34 -14.73
N SER A 473 -24.23 12.41 -15.52
CA SER A 473 -25.40 13.08 -16.12
C SER A 473 -26.08 12.26 -17.24
N SER A 474 -25.46 11.18 -17.72
CA SER A 474 -26.01 10.28 -18.75
C SER A 474 -26.97 9.21 -18.19
N GLY A 475 -27.03 9.06 -16.86
CA GLY A 475 -27.93 8.12 -16.18
C GLY A 475 -27.50 6.65 -16.27
N ILE A 476 -26.32 6.35 -16.81
CA ILE A 476 -25.73 5.01 -16.86
C ILE A 476 -24.37 5.01 -16.14
N HIS A 477 -24.21 4.10 -15.18
CA HIS A 477 -22.94 3.93 -14.47
C HIS A 477 -22.11 2.85 -15.17
N LEU A 478 -21.25 3.27 -16.10
CA LEU A 478 -20.36 2.35 -16.85
C LEU A 478 -19.45 1.54 -15.92
N GLU A 479 -18.92 2.16 -14.87
CA GLU A 479 -18.11 1.50 -13.85
C GLU A 479 -18.86 0.32 -13.19
N ARG A 480 -20.13 0.51 -12.83
CA ARG A 480 -20.97 -0.55 -12.26
C ARG A 480 -21.22 -1.69 -13.26
N ILE A 481 -21.43 -1.35 -14.53
CA ILE A 481 -21.63 -2.37 -15.58
C ILE A 481 -20.38 -3.22 -15.73
N ASN A 482 -19.21 -2.61 -15.76
CA ASN A 482 -17.95 -3.34 -15.89
C ASN A 482 -17.67 -4.18 -14.64
N GLN A 483 -17.89 -3.67 -13.42
CA GLN A 483 -17.79 -4.46 -12.18
C GLN A 483 -18.69 -5.71 -12.21
N LEU A 484 -19.94 -5.56 -12.66
CA LEU A 484 -20.86 -6.70 -12.82
C LEU A 484 -20.40 -7.66 -13.93
N THR A 485 -19.76 -7.14 -14.97
CA THR A 485 -19.21 -7.94 -16.06
C THR A 485 -17.99 -8.73 -15.59
N ASP A 486 -17.13 -8.14 -14.75
CA ASP A 486 -15.98 -8.79 -14.14
C ASP A 486 -16.42 -9.88 -13.14
N SER A 487 -17.47 -9.63 -12.34
CA SER A 487 -18.05 -10.66 -11.48
C SER A 487 -18.66 -11.82 -12.29
N ALA A 488 -19.21 -11.54 -13.47
CA ALA A 488 -19.73 -12.58 -14.36
C ALA A 488 -18.61 -13.43 -15.00
N GLN A 489 -17.40 -12.90 -15.15
CA GLN A 489 -16.24 -13.67 -15.63
C GLN A 489 -15.73 -14.68 -14.60
N LEU A 490 -15.81 -14.33 -13.32
CA LEU A 490 -15.25 -15.13 -12.22
C LEU A 490 -16.29 -16.06 -11.56
N GLY A 491 -17.57 -15.87 -11.84
CA GLY A 491 -18.68 -16.64 -11.25
C GLY A 491 -18.91 -18.02 -11.88
N THR A 492 -19.69 -18.87 -11.19
CA THR A 492 -20.18 -20.14 -11.73
C THR A 492 -21.11 -19.92 -12.95
N PRO A 493 -21.27 -20.91 -13.84
CA PRO A 493 -22.08 -20.77 -15.06
C PRO A 493 -23.51 -20.27 -14.81
N GLU A 494 -24.16 -20.75 -13.73
CA GLU A 494 -25.54 -20.36 -13.37
C GLU A 494 -25.61 -18.90 -12.90
N ASN A 495 -24.65 -18.48 -12.06
CA ASN A 495 -24.55 -17.11 -11.55
C ASN A 495 -24.17 -16.12 -12.67
N ARG A 496 -23.34 -16.57 -13.62
CA ARG A 496 -22.98 -15.80 -14.82
C ARG A 496 -24.21 -15.48 -15.66
N ASP A 497 -25.04 -16.46 -15.97
CA ASP A 497 -26.23 -16.26 -16.80
C ASP A 497 -27.25 -15.32 -16.13
N GLU A 498 -27.41 -15.40 -14.81
CA GLU A 498 -28.24 -14.47 -14.04
C GLU A 498 -27.68 -13.04 -14.10
N THR A 499 -26.37 -12.90 -13.90
CA THR A 499 -25.68 -11.59 -13.94
C THR A 499 -25.77 -10.96 -15.33
N VAL A 500 -25.58 -11.73 -16.39
CA VAL A 500 -25.74 -11.29 -17.79
C VAL A 500 -27.17 -10.81 -18.05
N ARG A 501 -28.19 -11.54 -17.60
CA ARG A 501 -29.60 -11.11 -17.71
C ARG A 501 -29.85 -9.80 -16.94
N HIS A 502 -29.24 -9.64 -15.77
CA HIS A 502 -29.36 -8.41 -14.99
C HIS A 502 -28.73 -7.21 -15.71
N ILE A 503 -27.52 -7.37 -16.27
CA ILE A 503 -26.85 -6.34 -17.08
C ILE A 503 -27.68 -5.97 -18.32
N ALA A 504 -28.17 -6.97 -19.07
CA ALA A 504 -28.98 -6.75 -20.26
C ALA A 504 -30.27 -5.98 -19.94
N ARG A 505 -30.97 -6.34 -18.84
CA ARG A 505 -32.17 -5.60 -18.39
C ARG A 505 -31.83 -4.18 -17.92
N TYR A 506 -30.69 -3.97 -17.27
CA TYR A 506 -30.24 -2.64 -16.86
C TYR A 506 -30.01 -1.74 -18.09
N ILE A 507 -29.31 -2.25 -19.11
CA ILE A 507 -29.09 -1.54 -20.38
C ILE A 507 -30.41 -1.30 -21.13
N ASP A 508 -31.30 -2.29 -21.22
CA ASP A 508 -32.62 -2.15 -21.86
C ASP A 508 -33.47 -1.06 -21.20
N ARG A 509 -33.55 -1.06 -19.86
CA ARG A 509 -34.27 -0.02 -19.11
C ARG A 509 -33.70 1.36 -19.40
N TRP A 510 -32.37 1.50 -19.37
CA TRP A 510 -31.72 2.77 -19.70
C TRP A 510 -32.00 3.23 -21.14
N LEU A 511 -31.87 2.34 -22.13
CA LEU A 511 -32.18 2.63 -23.54
C LEU A 511 -33.63 3.07 -23.75
N ARG A 512 -34.58 2.43 -23.05
CA ARG A 512 -36.01 2.75 -23.12
C ARG A 512 -36.37 4.03 -22.37
N THR A 513 -35.79 4.28 -21.20
CA THR A 513 -36.01 5.52 -20.44
C THR A 513 -35.48 6.74 -21.19
N ASN A 514 -34.35 6.59 -21.89
CA ASN A 514 -33.76 7.67 -22.70
C ASN A 514 -34.38 7.83 -24.11
N ARG A 515 -35.43 7.06 -24.43
CA ARG A 515 -36.17 7.12 -25.69
C ARG A 515 -37.34 8.10 -25.59
N GLU A 516 -37.31 9.22 -26.32
CA GLU A 516 -38.44 10.16 -26.36
C GLU A 516 -39.66 9.68 -27.17
N TYR A 517 -40.84 10.01 -26.62
CA TYR A 517 -42.16 9.89 -27.25
C TYR A 517 -42.36 10.98 -28.31
N HIS A 518 -42.41 10.60 -29.58
CA HIS A 518 -42.54 11.52 -30.72
C HIS A 518 -43.99 12.02 -30.91
N ARG A 519 -44.32 13.27 -30.52
CA ARG A 519 -45.55 13.91 -31.05
C ARG A 519 -45.52 15.40 -31.43
N ASN A 520 -44.49 16.18 -31.12
CA ASN A 520 -44.58 17.64 -31.34
C ASN A 520 -43.64 18.16 -32.45
N PHE A 521 -44.25 18.67 -33.52
CA PHE A 521 -43.65 19.27 -34.72
C PHE A 521 -42.61 20.38 -34.43
N VAL A 522 -42.77 21.09 -33.32
CA VAL A 522 -41.87 22.17 -32.86
C VAL A 522 -40.45 21.66 -32.54
N VAL A 523 -40.31 20.39 -32.10
CA VAL A 523 -39.01 19.79 -31.75
C VAL A 523 -38.16 19.51 -33.00
N LYS A 524 -38.78 19.14 -34.14
CA LYS A 524 -38.08 18.90 -35.41
C LYS A 524 -37.39 20.13 -35.98
N ILE A 525 -37.96 21.32 -35.78
CA ILE A 525 -37.41 22.58 -36.28
C ILE A 525 -36.21 23.02 -35.43
N LYS A 526 -36.30 22.88 -34.10
CA LYS A 526 -35.20 23.17 -33.18
C LYS A 526 -34.00 22.23 -33.38
N GLN A 527 -34.25 20.99 -33.82
CA GLN A 527 -33.22 19.99 -34.14
C GLN A 527 -32.41 20.27 -35.42
N ARG A 528 -33.02 20.83 -36.48
CA ARG A 528 -32.28 21.12 -37.72
C ARG A 528 -31.29 22.28 -37.57
N LEU A 529 -31.60 23.25 -36.71
CA LEU A 529 -30.74 24.42 -36.48
C LEU A 529 -29.52 24.13 -35.58
N SER A 530 -29.61 23.10 -34.71
CA SER A 530 -28.51 22.69 -33.81
C SER A 530 -27.43 21.81 -34.46
N ASN A 531 -27.64 21.35 -35.70
CA ASN A 531 -26.73 20.40 -36.38
C ASN A 531 -25.53 21.05 -37.09
N VAL A 532 -25.42 22.39 -37.10
CA VAL A 532 -24.39 23.11 -37.86
C VAL A 532 -23.33 23.79 -36.97
N PHE A 533 -23.62 24.05 -35.69
CA PHE A 533 -22.66 24.69 -34.79
C PHE A 533 -22.74 24.09 -33.38
N ILE A 534 -21.61 23.52 -32.94
CA ILE A 534 -21.27 23.07 -31.57
C ILE A 534 -22.05 21.84 -31.08
N PHE A 535 -21.34 20.69 -31.11
CA PHE A 535 -21.51 19.48 -30.30
C PHE A 535 -22.95 19.08 -29.91
N CYS A 536 -23.44 18.02 -30.56
CA CYS A 536 -24.68 17.27 -30.33
C CYS A 536 -25.05 17.03 -28.84
N MET A 537 -25.55 18.03 -28.12
CA MET A 537 -26.00 17.96 -26.73
C MET A 537 -27.51 17.70 -26.60
N GLY A 538 -28.07 16.85 -27.46
CA GLY A 538 -29.41 16.30 -27.26
C GLY A 538 -29.34 15.03 -26.40
N LYS A 539 -29.50 15.12 -25.07
CA LYS A 539 -29.62 13.94 -24.16
C LYS A 539 -30.66 12.88 -24.62
N ARG A 540 -31.57 13.27 -25.50
CA ARG A 540 -32.79 12.54 -25.89
C ARG A 540 -32.75 11.89 -27.29
N GLU A 541 -31.70 12.17 -28.07
CA GLU A 541 -31.49 11.56 -29.40
C GLU A 541 -30.70 10.24 -29.32
N GLY A 542 -29.99 9.96 -28.22
CA GLY A 542 -29.17 8.75 -28.05
C GLY A 542 -27.79 8.83 -28.73
N HIS A 543 -27.23 10.04 -28.81
CA HIS A 543 -25.86 10.35 -29.26
C HIS A 543 -25.05 11.14 -28.21
N PHE A 544 -25.58 11.33 -27.00
CA PHE A 544 -25.00 12.22 -26.01
C PHE A 544 -23.74 11.63 -25.39
N LEU A 545 -23.76 10.35 -25.04
CA LEU A 545 -22.65 9.68 -24.36
C LEU A 545 -21.44 9.53 -25.29
N ILE A 546 -21.67 9.14 -26.55
CA ILE A 546 -20.60 9.05 -27.55
C ILE A 546 -20.03 10.43 -27.91
N GLY A 547 -20.89 11.46 -28.00
CA GLY A 547 -20.45 12.84 -28.21
C GLY A 547 -19.56 13.32 -27.06
N LEU A 548 -20.01 13.15 -25.81
CA LEU A 548 -19.20 13.47 -24.64
C LEU A 548 -17.84 12.75 -24.66
N TYR A 549 -17.81 11.47 -25.01
CA TYR A 549 -16.57 10.71 -25.08
C TYR A 549 -15.60 11.25 -26.14
N LEU A 550 -16.10 11.58 -27.35
CA LEU A 550 -15.29 12.21 -28.40
C LEU A 550 -14.77 13.60 -27.99
N PHE A 551 -15.57 14.37 -27.25
CA PHE A 551 -15.13 15.66 -26.70
C PHE A 551 -13.94 15.49 -25.74
N ILE A 552 -13.99 14.52 -24.83
CA ILE A 552 -12.88 14.20 -23.93
C ILE A 552 -11.62 13.79 -24.71
N LYS A 553 -11.76 13.02 -25.79
CA LYS A 553 -10.62 12.65 -26.66
C LYS A 553 -9.95 13.85 -27.32
N VAL A 554 -10.73 14.84 -27.74
CA VAL A 554 -10.19 16.10 -28.27
C VAL A 554 -9.45 16.87 -27.17
N ILE A 555 -9.98 16.93 -25.95
CA ILE A 555 -9.27 17.54 -24.82
C ILE A 555 -7.93 16.82 -24.56
N TYR A 556 -7.87 15.49 -24.59
CA TYR A 556 -6.59 14.77 -24.44
C TYR A 556 -5.56 15.15 -25.52
N CYS A 557 -5.98 15.35 -26.77
CA CYS A 557 -5.09 15.80 -27.83
C CYS A 557 -4.57 17.22 -27.58
N ILE A 558 -5.46 18.13 -27.12
CA ILE A 558 -5.09 19.50 -26.75
C ILE A 558 -4.10 19.49 -25.58
N VAL A 559 -4.33 18.66 -24.56
CA VAL A 559 -3.41 18.50 -23.43
C VAL A 559 -2.05 18.01 -23.91
N CYS A 560 -1.99 16.95 -24.73
CA CYS A 560 -0.73 16.41 -25.25
C CYS A 560 0.12 17.47 -25.96
N ILE A 561 -0.50 18.27 -26.83
CA ILE A 561 0.16 19.38 -27.53
C ILE A 561 0.56 20.49 -26.53
N GLY A 562 -0.34 20.83 -25.60
CA GLY A 562 -0.11 21.84 -24.57
C GLY A 562 1.08 21.53 -23.66
N GLN A 563 1.39 20.26 -23.42
CA GLN A 563 2.57 19.87 -22.63
C GLN A 563 3.89 20.29 -23.28
N PHE A 564 4.01 20.15 -24.60
CA PHE A 564 5.21 20.59 -25.31
C PHE A 564 5.38 22.11 -25.23
N PHE A 565 4.29 22.85 -25.44
CA PHE A 565 4.30 24.31 -25.28
C PHE A 565 4.63 24.76 -23.85
N LEU A 566 4.10 24.07 -22.84
CA LEU A 566 4.40 24.36 -21.44
C LEU A 566 5.90 24.19 -21.14
N LEU A 567 6.49 23.10 -21.64
CA LEU A 567 7.92 22.83 -21.46
C LEU A 567 8.82 23.77 -22.28
N ASP A 568 8.38 24.19 -23.48
CA ASP A 568 9.08 25.19 -24.29
C ASP A 568 9.20 26.53 -23.57
N VAL A 569 8.08 27.02 -23.02
CA VAL A 569 8.04 28.28 -22.26
C VAL A 569 8.90 28.19 -21.01
N PHE A 570 8.89 27.03 -20.35
CA PHE A 570 9.57 26.88 -19.06
C PHE A 570 11.08 26.66 -19.16
N LEU A 571 11.55 25.88 -20.15
CA LEU A 571 12.98 25.60 -20.35
C LEU A 571 13.68 26.63 -21.26
N SER A 572 12.93 27.63 -21.77
CA SER A 572 13.39 28.77 -22.58
C SER A 572 14.29 28.41 -23.77
N ASN A 573 14.15 27.20 -24.35
CA ASN A 573 15.11 26.66 -25.31
C ASN A 573 14.53 25.58 -26.26
N ASN A 574 13.40 25.87 -26.91
CA ASN A 574 12.80 25.03 -27.98
C ASN A 574 12.84 23.51 -27.66
N TYR A 575 12.25 23.12 -26.54
CA TYR A 575 12.14 21.74 -26.09
C TYR A 575 11.35 20.85 -27.08
N GLY A 576 10.44 21.40 -27.89
CA GLY A 576 9.68 20.67 -28.91
C GLY A 576 10.55 19.87 -29.88
N THR A 577 11.74 20.35 -30.24
CA THR A 577 12.68 19.66 -31.16
C THR A 577 13.75 18.84 -30.43
N TYR A 578 13.74 18.84 -29.09
CA TYR A 578 14.84 18.31 -28.28
C TYR A 578 15.20 16.85 -28.58
N GLY A 579 14.21 15.95 -28.61
CA GLY A 579 14.52 14.53 -28.82
C GLY A 579 15.07 14.22 -30.22
N PHE A 580 14.71 15.00 -31.24
CA PHE A 580 15.31 14.86 -32.58
C PHE A 580 16.77 15.31 -32.60
N GLU A 581 17.12 16.36 -31.85
CA GLU A 581 18.50 16.82 -31.68
C GLU A 581 19.36 15.77 -30.95
N VAL A 582 18.80 15.12 -29.92
CA VAL A 582 19.45 14.02 -29.20
C VAL A 582 19.69 12.82 -30.13
N LEU A 583 18.69 12.40 -30.91
CA LEU A 583 18.83 11.30 -31.87
C LEU A 583 19.90 11.60 -32.95
N LYS A 584 19.94 12.84 -33.46
CA LYS A 584 20.95 13.27 -34.43
C LYS A 584 22.36 13.22 -33.83
N SER A 585 22.52 13.68 -32.59
CA SER A 585 23.81 13.70 -31.89
C SER A 585 24.33 12.28 -31.59
N LEU A 586 23.44 11.37 -31.16
CA LEU A 586 23.75 9.96 -30.95
C LEU A 586 24.16 9.24 -32.26
N SER A 587 23.46 9.53 -33.36
CA SER A 587 23.77 8.94 -34.68
C SER A 587 25.15 9.37 -35.22
N GLN A 588 25.59 10.58 -34.88
CA GLN A 588 26.86 11.14 -35.34
C GLN A 588 28.07 10.77 -34.45
N ASN A 589 27.89 9.95 -33.40
CA ASN A 589 28.92 9.61 -32.39
C ASN A 589 29.65 10.83 -31.81
N LEU A 590 29.00 12.00 -31.83
CA LEU A 590 29.53 13.18 -31.18
C LEU A 590 29.33 12.97 -29.68
N GLU A 591 30.39 13.17 -28.88
CA GLU A 591 30.23 13.33 -27.44
C GLU A 591 29.13 14.37 -27.22
N LEU A 592 28.13 14.05 -26.39
CA LEU A 592 27.11 15.01 -25.98
C LEU A 592 27.84 16.15 -25.26
N LYS A 593 28.25 17.17 -26.02
CA LYS A 593 28.75 18.44 -25.50
C LYS A 593 27.74 18.94 -24.48
N GLU A 594 28.24 19.57 -23.41
CA GLU A 594 27.42 20.12 -22.34
C GLU A 594 26.26 20.90 -22.94
N SER A 595 25.03 20.43 -22.67
CA SER A 595 23.84 21.06 -23.22
C SER A 595 23.68 22.42 -22.55
N PRO A 596 23.61 23.53 -23.30
CA PRO A 596 23.36 24.86 -22.71
C PRO A 596 22.01 24.94 -21.99
N ARG A 597 21.10 23.97 -22.24
CA ARG A 597 19.81 23.84 -21.54
C ARG A 597 19.93 23.28 -20.13
N PHE A 598 20.90 22.41 -19.89
CA PHE A 598 21.10 21.74 -18.60
C PHE A 598 22.59 21.80 -18.20
N PRO A 599 23.12 23.01 -17.92
CA PRO A 599 24.53 23.17 -17.55
C PRO A 599 24.82 22.58 -16.17
N ARG A 600 25.93 21.85 -16.05
CA ARG A 600 26.34 21.20 -14.79
C ARG A 600 27.17 22.12 -13.90
N VAL A 601 27.73 23.18 -14.50
CA VAL A 601 28.54 24.19 -13.86
C VAL A 601 27.91 25.55 -14.16
N THR A 602 27.66 26.35 -13.13
CA THR A 602 27.09 27.69 -13.25
C THR A 602 27.89 28.69 -12.43
N LEU A 603 27.67 29.97 -12.68
CA LEU A 603 28.25 31.07 -11.94
C LEU A 603 27.17 31.70 -11.05
N CYS A 604 27.56 32.06 -9.84
CA CYS A 604 26.71 32.74 -8.86
C CYS A 604 27.35 34.06 -8.46
N ASP A 605 26.60 35.14 -8.58
CA ASP A 605 26.99 36.46 -8.08
C ASP A 605 26.27 36.72 -6.75
N PHE A 606 27.01 37.08 -5.70
CA PHE A 606 26.41 37.49 -4.42
C PHE A 606 27.11 38.72 -3.84
N GLU A 607 26.35 39.53 -3.10
CA GLU A 607 26.81 40.79 -2.53
C GLU A 607 26.88 40.73 -1.01
N ILE A 608 28.01 41.12 -0.44
CA ILE A 608 28.19 41.29 1.01
C ILE A 608 28.25 42.79 1.32
N ARG A 609 27.39 43.24 2.25
CA ARG A 609 27.36 44.63 2.71
C ARG A 609 28.24 44.81 3.95
N GLN A 610 29.27 45.65 3.85
CA GLN A 610 30.11 46.06 4.99
C GLN A 610 30.07 47.58 5.16
N MET A 611 29.38 48.04 6.21
CA MET A 611 29.16 49.45 6.64
C MET A 611 28.70 50.43 5.55
N ASN A 612 29.54 50.71 4.54
CA ASN A 612 29.24 51.62 3.43
C ASN A 612 29.71 51.12 2.03
N ASN A 613 30.29 49.92 1.94
CA ASN A 613 30.75 49.33 0.68
C ASN A 613 30.01 48.01 0.38
N ILE A 614 29.63 47.81 -0.89
CA ILE A 614 29.00 46.58 -1.38
C ILE A 614 30.07 45.81 -2.15
N LEU A 615 30.49 44.68 -1.60
CA LEU A 615 31.47 43.79 -2.23
C LEU A 615 30.73 42.67 -2.96
N ARG A 616 30.82 42.65 -4.30
CA ARG A 616 30.26 41.58 -5.14
C ARG A 616 31.33 40.51 -5.39
N TRP A 617 30.95 39.26 -5.14
CA TRP A 617 31.75 38.08 -5.42
C TRP A 617 31.08 37.25 -6.49
N THR A 618 31.86 36.70 -7.42
CA THR A 618 31.43 35.69 -8.39
C THR A 618 32.11 34.38 -8.03
N VAL A 619 31.33 33.33 -7.77
CA VAL A 619 31.84 31.98 -7.47
C VAL A 619 31.30 30.97 -8.48
N GLN A 620 32.10 29.95 -8.78
CA GLN A 620 31.71 28.86 -9.65
C GLN A 620 31.05 27.76 -8.82
N CYS A 621 29.87 27.30 -9.24
CA CYS A 621 29.11 26.27 -8.56
C CYS A 621 28.80 25.08 -9.48
N VAL A 622 28.81 23.88 -8.92
CA VAL A 622 28.43 22.63 -9.58
C VAL A 622 27.02 22.26 -9.11
N LEU A 623 26.16 21.90 -10.06
CA LEU A 623 24.76 21.52 -9.83
C LEU A 623 24.54 20.04 -10.20
N PRO A 624 24.76 19.10 -9.28
CA PRO A 624 24.51 17.67 -9.51
C PRO A 624 23.07 17.36 -9.92
N ILE A 625 22.09 18.14 -9.42
CA ILE A 625 20.67 17.98 -9.73
C ILE A 625 20.40 18.07 -11.25
N ASN A 626 21.17 18.87 -11.97
CA ASN A 626 20.95 19.08 -13.39
C ASN A 626 21.33 17.86 -14.24
N LEU A 627 22.22 17.00 -13.73
CA LEU A 627 22.54 15.71 -14.37
C LEU A 627 21.30 14.81 -14.43
N PHE A 628 20.50 14.79 -13.36
CA PHE A 628 19.26 14.01 -13.31
C PHE A 628 18.18 14.64 -14.18
N ASN A 629 18.02 15.96 -14.12
CA ASN A 629 17.05 16.69 -14.94
C ASN A 629 17.27 16.46 -16.43
N GLU A 630 18.52 16.53 -16.91
CA GLU A 630 18.87 16.25 -18.31
C GLU A 630 18.32 14.89 -18.77
N LYS A 631 18.47 13.84 -17.95
CA LYS A 631 18.01 12.49 -18.29
C LYS A 631 16.50 12.33 -18.19
N ILE A 632 15.89 12.89 -17.15
CA ILE A 632 14.43 12.87 -16.97
C ILE A 632 13.74 13.56 -18.14
N PHE A 633 14.17 14.77 -18.50
CA PHE A 633 13.57 15.54 -19.59
C PHE A 633 13.88 14.96 -20.97
N THR A 634 15.00 14.25 -21.15
CA THR A 634 15.22 13.47 -22.39
C THR A 634 14.20 12.36 -22.52
N PHE A 635 14.03 11.55 -21.46
CA PHE A 635 13.06 10.45 -21.46
C PHE A 635 11.62 10.95 -21.64
N LEU A 636 11.24 12.02 -20.93
CA LEU A 636 9.91 12.62 -21.00
C LEU A 636 9.54 13.06 -22.41
N TRP A 637 10.48 13.60 -23.18
CA TRP A 637 10.21 14.02 -24.55
C TRP A 637 9.75 12.84 -25.41
N PHE A 638 10.48 11.72 -25.36
CA PHE A 638 10.13 10.51 -26.13
C PHE A 638 8.81 9.90 -25.66
N TRP A 639 8.60 9.88 -24.34
CA TRP A 639 7.34 9.40 -23.77
C TRP A 639 6.15 10.23 -24.26
N LEU A 640 6.20 11.56 -24.10
CA LEU A 640 5.14 12.47 -24.53
C LEU A 640 4.89 12.41 -26.05
N PHE A 641 5.94 12.21 -26.84
CA PHE A 641 5.81 12.04 -28.29
C PHE A 641 5.03 10.76 -28.65
N VAL A 642 5.35 9.64 -28.01
CA VAL A 642 4.61 8.37 -28.19
C VAL A 642 3.16 8.51 -27.73
N VAL A 643 2.93 9.09 -26.54
CA VAL A 643 1.58 9.32 -26.00
C VAL A 643 0.75 10.19 -26.95
N THR A 644 1.35 11.23 -27.53
CA THR A 644 0.71 12.10 -28.51
C THR A 644 0.25 11.30 -29.73
N ILE A 645 1.15 10.54 -30.36
CA ILE A 645 0.82 9.72 -31.55
C ILE A 645 -0.31 8.74 -31.24
N LEU A 646 -0.22 7.98 -30.13
CA LEU A 646 -1.23 7.02 -29.73
C LEU A 646 -2.59 7.68 -29.50
N THR A 647 -2.61 8.85 -28.88
CA THR A 647 -3.84 9.62 -28.60
C THR A 647 -4.51 10.10 -29.88
N PHE A 648 -3.74 10.61 -30.84
CA PHE A 648 -4.27 11.00 -32.15
C PHE A 648 -4.82 9.81 -32.92
N LEU A 649 -4.07 8.71 -33.02
CA LEU A 649 -4.53 7.48 -33.68
C LEU A 649 -5.83 6.95 -33.04
N ASN A 650 -5.94 7.05 -31.72
CA ASN A 650 -7.13 6.64 -31.00
C ASN A 650 -8.34 7.53 -31.32
N LEU A 651 -8.17 8.86 -31.32
CA LEU A 651 -9.22 9.81 -31.71
C LEU A 651 -9.71 9.51 -33.14
N PHE A 652 -8.79 9.34 -34.09
CA PHE A 652 -9.15 9.00 -35.48
C PHE A 652 -9.88 7.66 -35.58
N SER A 653 -9.47 6.65 -34.81
CA SER A 653 -10.16 5.35 -34.79
C SER A 653 -11.61 5.47 -34.30
N TRP A 654 -11.85 6.25 -33.24
CA TRP A 654 -13.19 6.49 -32.71
C TRP A 654 -14.05 7.33 -33.65
N TRP A 655 -13.48 8.34 -34.31
CA TRP A 655 -14.16 9.08 -35.38
C TRP A 655 -14.58 8.15 -36.52
N TYR A 656 -13.70 7.25 -36.97
CA TYR A 656 -14.03 6.26 -37.98
C TYR A 656 -15.18 5.32 -37.53
N TYR A 657 -15.20 4.92 -36.25
CA TYR A 657 -16.28 4.08 -35.75
C TYR A 657 -17.64 4.77 -35.66
N VAL A 658 -17.66 6.08 -35.40
CA VAL A 658 -18.89 6.87 -35.23
C VAL A 658 -19.42 7.39 -36.56
N LEU A 659 -18.56 7.90 -37.44
CA LEU A 659 -18.97 8.51 -38.71
C LEU A 659 -19.57 7.50 -39.70
N PHE A 660 -19.05 6.26 -39.73
CA PHE A 660 -19.50 5.25 -40.67
C PHE A 660 -20.59 4.35 -40.07
N GLN A 661 -21.84 4.63 -40.44
CA GLN A 661 -23.00 3.82 -40.05
C GLN A 661 -22.84 2.32 -40.40
N ARG A 662 -22.06 1.98 -41.42
CA ARG A 662 -21.75 0.59 -41.79
C ARG A 662 -21.06 -0.19 -40.64
N ASN A 663 -20.20 0.47 -39.87
CA ASN A 663 -19.47 -0.14 -38.75
C ASN A 663 -20.41 -0.55 -37.61
N LYS A 664 -21.42 0.28 -37.34
CA LYS A 664 -22.47 0.02 -36.36
C LYS A 664 -23.25 -1.26 -36.68
N HIS A 665 -23.71 -1.37 -37.92
CA HIS A 665 -24.46 -2.53 -38.41
C HIS A 665 -23.60 -3.79 -38.47
N GLN A 666 -22.34 -3.68 -38.92
CA GLN A 666 -21.42 -4.81 -38.97
C GLN A 666 -21.06 -5.32 -37.58
N PHE A 667 -20.88 -4.43 -36.60
CA PHE A 667 -20.62 -4.80 -35.20
C PHE A 667 -21.74 -5.68 -34.65
N VAL A 668 -22.98 -5.23 -34.70
CA VAL A 668 -24.13 -6.00 -34.20
C VAL A 668 -24.33 -7.30 -34.99
N LYS A 669 -24.22 -7.24 -36.32
CA LYS A 669 -24.36 -8.42 -37.19
C LYS A 669 -23.32 -9.49 -36.86
N LYS A 670 -22.06 -9.11 -36.63
CA LYS A 670 -20.99 -10.05 -36.28
C LYS A 670 -21.32 -10.82 -34.99
N HIS A 671 -21.74 -10.12 -33.94
CA HIS A 671 -22.02 -10.74 -32.65
C HIS A 671 -23.32 -11.56 -32.64
N LEU A 672 -24.34 -11.16 -33.39
CA LEU A 672 -25.57 -11.95 -33.55
C LEU A 672 -25.39 -13.21 -34.44
N ILE A 673 -24.41 -13.20 -35.34
CA ILE A 673 -24.01 -14.42 -36.07
C ILE A 673 -23.32 -15.39 -35.10
N LEU A 674 -22.43 -14.89 -34.25
CA LEU A 674 -21.75 -15.69 -33.23
C LEU A 674 -22.71 -16.30 -32.20
N SER A 675 -23.87 -15.67 -31.95
CA SER A 675 -24.90 -16.20 -31.06
C SER A 675 -25.89 -17.17 -31.73
N GLU A 676 -25.71 -17.49 -33.02
CA GLU A 676 -26.57 -18.37 -33.84
C GLU A 676 -28.04 -17.92 -34.01
N GLU A 677 -28.34 -16.64 -33.76
CA GLU A 677 -29.71 -16.08 -33.81
C GLU A 677 -30.11 -15.55 -35.21
N LEU A 678 -29.21 -15.61 -36.20
CA LEU A 678 -29.39 -15.08 -37.55
C LEU A 678 -29.42 -16.21 -38.59
N LYS A 679 -30.60 -16.76 -38.88
CA LYS A 679 -30.84 -17.85 -39.83
C LYS A 679 -31.46 -17.39 -41.16
N SER A 680 -32.23 -16.28 -41.17
CA SER A 680 -32.98 -15.79 -42.35
C SER A 680 -32.57 -14.42 -42.88
N GLY A 681 -32.84 -14.14 -44.17
CA GLY A 681 -32.64 -12.82 -44.80
C GLY A 681 -33.52 -11.71 -44.21
N PHE A 682 -34.67 -12.06 -43.64
CA PHE A 682 -35.56 -11.14 -42.92
C PHE A 682 -34.94 -10.68 -41.59
N GLU A 683 -34.33 -11.60 -40.84
CA GLU A 683 -33.64 -11.30 -39.57
C GLU A 683 -32.44 -10.38 -39.79
N LYS A 684 -31.76 -10.46 -40.95
CA LYS A 684 -30.69 -9.51 -41.32
C LYS A 684 -31.22 -8.07 -41.48
N LYS A 685 -32.47 -7.88 -41.92
CA LYS A 685 -33.10 -6.54 -41.99
C LYS A 685 -33.54 -6.08 -40.59
N LEU A 686 -34.07 -6.99 -39.78
CA LEU A 686 -34.47 -6.71 -38.40
C LEU A 686 -33.26 -6.34 -37.52
N ALA A 687 -32.11 -7.00 -37.69
CA ALA A 687 -30.86 -6.69 -37.02
C ALA A 687 -30.37 -5.26 -37.31
N ARG A 688 -30.65 -4.74 -38.52
CA ARG A 688 -30.35 -3.34 -38.83
C ARG A 688 -31.25 -2.38 -38.06
N LYS A 689 -32.54 -2.68 -37.95
CA LYS A 689 -33.47 -1.86 -37.15
C LYS A 689 -33.13 -1.90 -35.66
N PHE A 690 -32.75 -3.06 -35.13
CA PHE A 690 -32.25 -3.18 -33.76
C PHE A 690 -31.01 -2.33 -33.50
N ALA A 691 -30.02 -2.36 -34.39
CA ALA A 691 -28.84 -1.50 -34.27
C ALA A 691 -29.20 0.00 -34.39
N ALA A 692 -30.00 0.39 -35.38
CA ALA A 692 -30.28 1.80 -35.68
C ALA A 692 -31.28 2.45 -34.69
N GLU A 693 -32.39 1.79 -34.39
CA GLU A 693 -33.54 2.38 -33.69
C GLU A 693 -33.61 2.00 -32.20
N TYR A 694 -33.13 0.81 -31.82
CA TYR A 694 -33.17 0.32 -30.44
C TYR A 694 -31.86 0.62 -29.68
N LEU A 695 -30.71 0.12 -30.15
CA LEU A 695 -29.43 0.37 -29.49
C LEU A 695 -28.91 1.80 -29.70
N ARG A 696 -29.19 2.41 -30.86
CA ARG A 696 -28.68 3.75 -31.23
C ARG A 696 -27.14 3.83 -31.12
N ASP A 697 -26.58 5.03 -31.14
CA ASP A 697 -25.11 5.18 -31.09
C ASP A 697 -24.59 5.03 -29.66
N ASP A 698 -25.31 5.57 -28.67
CA ASP A 698 -24.94 5.45 -27.26
C ASP A 698 -24.95 3.99 -26.77
N GLY A 699 -25.97 3.18 -27.11
CA GLY A 699 -25.99 1.76 -26.72
C GLY A 699 -24.90 0.93 -27.39
N ILE A 700 -24.54 1.25 -28.63
CA ILE A 700 -23.43 0.59 -29.32
C ILE A 700 -22.08 1.03 -28.77
N PHE A 701 -21.97 2.28 -28.32
CA PHE A 701 -20.80 2.73 -27.58
C PHE A 701 -20.64 1.94 -26.27
N VAL A 702 -21.69 1.81 -25.45
CA VAL A 702 -21.65 1.02 -24.20
C VAL A 702 -21.22 -0.42 -24.47
N LEU A 703 -21.81 -1.07 -25.48
CA LEU A 703 -21.44 -2.44 -25.85
C LEU A 703 -19.99 -2.56 -26.36
N ARG A 704 -19.48 -1.56 -27.08
CA ARG A 704 -18.07 -1.52 -27.49
C ARG A 704 -17.14 -1.33 -26.29
N MET A 705 -17.54 -0.53 -25.30
CA MET A 705 -16.78 -0.35 -24.07
C MET A 705 -16.73 -1.62 -23.23
N ILE A 706 -17.86 -2.32 -23.07
CA ILE A 706 -17.91 -3.65 -22.45
C ILE A 706 -17.01 -4.61 -23.22
N GLY A 707 -17.08 -4.63 -24.55
CA GLY A 707 -16.25 -5.50 -25.39
C GLY A 707 -14.74 -5.25 -25.34
N LYS A 708 -14.31 -4.02 -24.99
CA LYS A 708 -12.89 -3.69 -24.83
C LYS A 708 -12.35 -4.09 -23.45
N ASN A 709 -13.21 -4.16 -22.44
CA ASN A 709 -12.83 -4.48 -21.07
C ASN A 709 -13.17 -5.92 -20.65
N SER A 710 -14.01 -6.63 -21.41
CA SER A 710 -14.45 -7.98 -21.11
C SER A 710 -14.22 -8.96 -22.25
N THR A 711 -14.43 -10.25 -21.96
CA THR A 711 -14.31 -11.30 -22.98
C THR A 711 -15.42 -11.19 -24.04
N THR A 712 -15.08 -11.53 -25.28
CA THR A 712 -16.03 -11.49 -26.40
C THR A 712 -17.25 -12.40 -26.16
N VAL A 713 -17.11 -13.47 -25.38
CA VAL A 713 -18.20 -14.40 -25.04
C VAL A 713 -19.31 -13.69 -24.25
N ILE A 714 -18.95 -12.97 -23.19
CA ILE A 714 -19.93 -12.26 -22.35
C ILE A 714 -20.61 -11.15 -23.14
N LEU A 715 -19.87 -10.44 -24.00
CA LEU A 715 -20.45 -9.46 -24.90
C LEU A 715 -21.50 -10.09 -25.84
N VAL A 716 -21.22 -11.27 -26.41
CA VAL A 716 -22.16 -11.99 -27.26
C VAL A 716 -23.42 -12.38 -26.48
N ASP A 717 -23.28 -12.87 -25.25
CA ASP A 717 -24.42 -13.25 -24.39
C ASP A 717 -25.29 -12.05 -24.01
N ILE A 718 -24.68 -10.89 -23.69
CA ILE A 718 -25.42 -9.64 -23.41
C ILE A 718 -26.17 -9.18 -24.67
N ILE A 719 -25.53 -9.19 -25.84
CA ILE A 719 -26.17 -8.80 -27.11
C ILE A 719 -27.33 -9.75 -27.44
N LYS A 720 -27.16 -11.05 -27.17
CA LYS A 720 -28.20 -12.07 -27.37
C LYS A 720 -29.42 -11.81 -26.49
N GLU A 721 -29.22 -11.53 -25.20
CA GLU A 721 -30.31 -11.21 -24.28
C GLU A 721 -31.00 -9.88 -24.65
N LEU A 722 -30.25 -8.85 -25.05
CA LEU A 722 -30.83 -7.60 -25.56
C LEU A 722 -31.64 -7.81 -26.84
N TRP A 723 -31.20 -8.71 -27.72
CA TRP A 723 -31.92 -9.08 -28.94
C TRP A 723 -33.24 -9.79 -28.64
N ARG A 724 -33.25 -10.69 -27.64
CA ARG A 724 -34.48 -11.35 -27.14
C ARG A 724 -35.47 -10.32 -26.60
N LEU A 725 -35.02 -9.41 -25.73
CA LEU A 725 -35.86 -8.34 -25.17
C LEU A 725 -36.44 -7.41 -26.26
N TYR A 726 -35.69 -7.15 -27.33
CA TYR A 726 -36.18 -6.38 -28.47
C TYR A 726 -37.25 -7.12 -29.28
N ARG A 727 -37.12 -8.45 -29.44
CA ARG A 727 -38.11 -9.27 -30.16
C ARG A 727 -39.42 -9.41 -29.40
N ASP A 728 -39.35 -9.52 -28.08
CA ASP A 728 -40.53 -9.68 -27.23
C ASP A 728 -41.38 -8.41 -27.16
N ASP A 729 -40.72 -7.23 -27.08
CA ASP A 729 -41.41 -5.93 -27.07
C ASP A 729 -40.74 -4.93 -28.05
N PRO A 730 -41.05 -5.02 -29.36
CA PRO A 730 -40.48 -4.14 -30.35
C PRO A 730 -41.00 -2.70 -30.15
N PRO A 731 -40.11 -1.69 -30.20
CA PRO A 731 -40.51 -0.32 -29.94
C PRO A 731 -41.49 0.21 -30.99
N GLY A 732 -42.74 0.47 -30.58
CA GLY A 732 -43.82 0.94 -31.45
C GLY A 732 -45.17 0.24 -31.26
N ARG A 733 -45.25 -0.83 -30.45
CA ARG A 733 -46.49 -1.59 -30.22
C ARG A 733 -47.52 -0.94 -29.28
N ARG A 734 -47.17 0.15 -28.57
CA ARG A 734 -48.03 0.81 -27.55
C ARG A 734 -48.88 1.99 -28.05
N THR A 735 -49.10 2.14 -29.36
CA THR A 735 -49.90 3.26 -29.89
C THR A 735 -51.20 2.87 -30.59
N ASN A 736 -51.81 1.73 -30.27
CA ASN A 736 -53.24 1.52 -30.45
C ASN A 736 -53.72 0.57 -29.37
N GLY A 737 -54.64 1.02 -28.53
CA GLY A 737 -55.32 0.17 -27.55
C GLY A 737 -56.23 -0.82 -28.25
N VAL A 738 -55.67 -1.89 -28.81
CA VAL A 738 -56.34 -3.15 -29.13
C VAL A 738 -55.30 -4.25 -28.94
N LEU A 739 -55.59 -5.17 -28.03
CA LEU A 739 -54.92 -6.46 -27.93
C LEU A 739 -55.16 -7.22 -29.25
N GLU A 740 -54.21 -7.17 -30.18
CA GLU A 740 -54.11 -8.20 -31.22
C GLU A 740 -53.25 -9.35 -30.68
N THR A 741 -53.95 -10.36 -30.17
CA THR A 741 -53.45 -11.71 -29.98
C THR A 741 -52.99 -12.29 -31.32
N VAL A 742 -51.69 -12.18 -31.62
CA VAL A 742 -51.05 -13.08 -32.58
C VAL A 742 -50.54 -14.28 -31.80
N SER A 743 -51.32 -15.35 -31.89
CA SER A 743 -51.01 -16.69 -31.44
C SER A 743 -49.69 -17.18 -32.05
N LEU A 744 -48.68 -17.37 -31.20
CA LEU A 744 -47.67 -18.38 -31.47
C LEU A 744 -48.32 -19.73 -31.13
N ARG A 745 -48.86 -20.36 -32.17
CA ARG A 745 -49.36 -21.73 -32.14
C ARG A 745 -48.22 -22.62 -31.65
N LYS A 746 -48.42 -23.27 -30.50
CA LYS A 746 -47.75 -24.51 -30.16
C LYS A 746 -48.08 -25.52 -31.26
N GLU A 747 -47.08 -26.00 -31.97
CA GLU A 747 -47.15 -27.32 -32.59
C GLU A 747 -46.78 -28.33 -31.51
N SER A 748 -47.77 -29.13 -31.13
CA SER A 748 -47.60 -30.43 -30.48
C SER A 748 -48.27 -31.47 -31.38
N ASP A 749 -47.51 -32.52 -31.66
CA ASP A 749 -47.92 -33.87 -32.11
C ASP A 749 -48.60 -34.02 -33.49
N ILE A 750 -47.79 -34.40 -34.50
CA ILE A 750 -47.91 -35.65 -35.30
C ILE A 750 -46.50 -36.13 -35.64
#